data_AF-A0A7Y6ILC2-F1
#
_entry.id   AF-A0A7Y6ILC2-F1
#
_cell.length_a   1.000
_cell.length_b   1.000
_cell.length_c   1.000
_cell.angle_alpha   90.00
_cell.angle_beta   90.00
_cell.angle_gamma   90.00
#
_symmetry.space_group_name_H-M   'P 1'
#
loop_
_entity.id
_entity.type
_entity.pdbx_description
1 polymer ?
#
loop_
_entity_poly.entity_id
_entity_poly.type
_entity_poly.pdbx_seq_one_letter_code
_entity_poly.pdbx_strand_id
1 'polypeptide(L)'
;MGGATPASGEAAVPATASTTATASTTATTTATAAVCGSSSLNGPTTPPPGAVVVPAGDNSGVNLHQANTTYYFETGTHTLGTDQYAQIRPGDGATFIGAPGAVLNGQRLNRYAFSEQATGVTIRYLTITGFVAPHDEGVVNHDSGDGWVVEHNTIRDNSGAGLMAGATNKIRGNCFKDNGQYGLNAYKSGNTITGLVVADNEFTGNNTEDWEHQIPGCGCTGGMKFWAVNGADVTGNWIHGNHGPGVWADTNNNDFLIEDNLIEDNDSLGIFYEISYNAVIRNNTIRRNAWASGAERAAKGDPFPEAAIYLSEADGEPRLKARTSKIEITGNRLENNWGGITAWANADRFCNSPASTTGDCTLIVGPTNTSRCSAPAIAGEPLYTDCRWWTKNLDIHHNTFAFDPSAVDGGCPTQYCGHMALLSNWGTYPDWSPYKGAVIQQSIVHESNNSWHDNTYTGPWQFRVTDMGTRIVPGLWVGPQYGQDAGSTFDGGTPAPPAIAEQDFESGTTTSPYAPWYGAAVAHRTGDAHGGTGSLQMTSTQGSGSAVALDNFPGYSGVVAGTSYQVSLWYREAVATMPAVTWNVRWRDESGTVLRTDAISLARKTAWTEAAGTFTAPTGATRVDWTFVWNASAAGPAFQIDDLAIRPAKA
;
A
#
# COMPACT_ATOMS: atom_id res chain seq x y z
N MET A 1 10.09 64.12 -7.10
CA MET A 1 9.41 64.16 -8.41
C MET A 1 10.41 63.76 -9.48
N GLY A 2 10.02 62.83 -10.36
CA GLY A 2 10.71 62.56 -11.63
C GLY A 2 11.79 61.49 -11.56
N GLY A 3 11.42 60.25 -11.90
CA GLY A 3 12.35 59.16 -12.16
C GLY A 3 12.94 59.19 -13.58
N ALA A 4 13.80 58.22 -13.86
CA ALA A 4 14.04 57.70 -15.19
C ALA A 4 14.78 56.34 -15.07
N THR A 5 14.15 55.29 -15.58
CA THR A 5 14.81 54.07 -16.08
C THR A 5 15.73 54.39 -17.26
N PRO A 6 16.70 53.51 -17.56
CA PRO A 6 16.53 52.77 -18.82
C PRO A 6 16.95 51.30 -18.75
N ALA A 7 16.37 50.52 -19.66
CA ALA A 7 16.77 49.17 -20.02
C ALA A 7 17.88 49.19 -21.09
N SER A 8 18.70 48.14 -21.14
CA SER A 8 19.11 47.38 -22.35
C SER A 8 20.42 46.64 -22.11
N GLY A 9 20.59 45.47 -22.73
CA GLY A 9 21.92 44.90 -23.00
C GLY A 9 22.05 43.41 -22.75
N GLU A 10 21.53 42.62 -23.68
CA GLU A 10 21.82 41.20 -23.88
C GLU A 10 23.27 41.04 -24.39
N ALA A 11 24.04 40.10 -23.81
CA ALA A 11 25.33 39.67 -24.34
C ALA A 11 25.57 38.18 -24.06
N ALA A 12 25.75 37.41 -25.14
CA ALA A 12 26.00 35.98 -25.17
C ALA A 12 27.46 35.62 -24.85
N VAL A 13 27.66 34.47 -24.19
CA VAL A 13 28.93 33.70 -24.16
C VAL A 13 28.58 32.19 -23.96
N PRO A 14 29.47 31.22 -24.28
CA PRO A 14 29.27 30.26 -25.36
C PRO A 14 28.99 28.82 -24.88
N ALA A 15 28.50 27.99 -25.79
CA ALA A 15 28.27 26.56 -25.57
C ALA A 15 29.58 25.78 -25.48
N THR A 16 29.87 25.23 -24.30
CA THR A 16 30.82 24.14 -24.11
C THR A 16 30.08 22.81 -24.13
N ALA A 17 30.46 21.96 -25.09
CA ALA A 17 30.03 20.57 -25.15
C ALA A 17 30.58 19.79 -23.95
N SER A 18 29.70 19.36 -23.06
CA SER A 18 30.01 18.35 -22.04
C SER A 18 29.30 17.06 -22.43
N THR A 19 30.09 16.10 -22.88
CA THR A 19 29.74 14.69 -22.98
C THR A 19 29.34 14.15 -21.60
N THR A 20 28.04 14.04 -21.34
CA THR A 20 27.55 13.31 -20.18
C THR A 20 27.64 11.81 -20.48
N ALA A 21 28.67 11.19 -19.90
CA ALA A 21 28.79 9.75 -19.82
C ALA A 21 27.53 9.17 -19.15
N THR A 22 26.91 8.21 -19.82
CA THR A 22 25.86 7.36 -19.28
C THR A 22 26.48 6.52 -18.17
N ALA A 23 26.38 6.99 -16.94
CA ALA A 23 26.68 6.16 -15.78
C ALA A 23 25.50 5.19 -15.61
N SER A 24 25.68 3.95 -16.09
CA SER A 24 24.89 2.83 -15.59
C SER A 24 25.14 2.73 -14.09
N THR A 25 24.18 3.18 -13.30
CA THR A 25 24.06 2.82 -11.89
C THR A 25 23.69 1.35 -11.81
N THR A 26 24.69 0.48 -11.89
CA THR A 26 24.60 -0.83 -11.24
C THR A 26 24.25 -0.58 -9.78
N ALA A 27 23.01 -0.88 -9.41
CA ALA A 27 22.55 -0.88 -8.04
C ALA A 27 23.52 -1.70 -7.21
N THR A 28 24.25 -1.01 -6.33
CA THR A 28 25.08 -1.64 -5.32
C THR A 28 24.14 -2.47 -4.45
N THR A 29 24.14 -3.79 -4.60
CA THR A 29 23.50 -4.71 -3.66
C THR A 29 24.24 -4.56 -2.33
N THR A 30 23.72 -3.71 -1.45
CA THR A 30 24.18 -3.59 -0.06
C THR A 30 24.14 -4.99 0.54
N ALA A 31 25.27 -5.44 1.10
CA ALA A 31 25.38 -6.77 1.68
C ALA A 31 24.30 -6.93 2.76
N THR A 32 23.33 -7.81 2.48
CA THR A 32 22.21 -8.13 3.37
C THR A 32 22.73 -8.68 4.69
N ALA A 33 22.11 -8.30 5.81
CA ALA A 33 22.42 -8.77 7.16
C ALA A 33 22.04 -10.25 7.35
N ALA A 34 22.69 -11.17 6.64
CA ALA A 34 22.69 -12.61 6.90
C ALA A 34 23.58 -12.90 8.12
N VAL A 35 23.09 -12.51 9.29
CA VAL A 35 23.83 -12.51 10.54
C VAL A 35 23.68 -13.84 11.27
N CYS A 36 22.52 -14.49 11.20
CA CYS A 36 22.24 -15.76 11.87
C CYS A 36 23.25 -16.84 11.45
N GLY A 37 23.95 -17.41 12.44
CA GLY A 37 25.00 -18.42 12.21
C GLY A 37 26.32 -17.89 11.65
N SER A 38 26.43 -16.57 11.41
CA SER A 38 27.68 -15.95 10.95
C SER A 38 28.70 -15.82 12.09
N SER A 39 29.97 -15.68 11.75
CA SER A 39 31.04 -15.46 12.74
C SER A 39 30.97 -14.08 13.41
N SER A 40 30.14 -13.16 12.92
CA SER A 40 29.97 -11.83 13.54
C SER A 40 29.33 -11.91 14.93
N LEU A 41 28.64 -13.04 15.21
CA LEU A 41 28.02 -13.36 16.50
C LEU A 41 29.02 -13.94 17.52
N ASN A 42 30.26 -14.22 17.12
CA ASN A 42 31.29 -14.74 18.02
C ASN A 42 32.00 -13.60 18.77
N GLY A 43 31.96 -13.67 20.09
CA GLY A 43 32.64 -12.69 20.94
C GLY A 43 34.14 -12.90 21.07
N PRO A 44 34.80 -12.09 21.92
CA PRO A 44 36.23 -12.22 22.17
C PRO A 44 36.54 -13.53 22.89
N THR A 45 37.67 -14.18 22.54
CA THR A 45 38.11 -15.44 23.19
C THR A 45 38.71 -15.22 24.58
N THR A 46 38.99 -13.97 24.95
CA THR A 46 39.58 -13.61 26.24
C THR A 46 38.75 -12.51 26.92
N PRO A 47 38.59 -12.55 28.26
CA PRO A 47 37.88 -11.52 28.99
C PRO A 47 38.48 -10.13 28.75
N PRO A 48 37.66 -9.09 28.55
CA PRO A 48 38.14 -7.71 28.57
C PRO A 48 38.82 -7.36 29.91
N PRO A 49 39.80 -6.44 29.92
CA PRO A 49 40.45 -6.01 31.16
C PRO A 49 39.44 -5.53 32.21
N GLY A 50 39.54 -6.08 33.42
CA GLY A 50 38.67 -5.71 34.55
C GLY A 50 37.28 -6.36 34.53
N ALA A 51 36.97 -7.24 33.57
CA ALA A 51 35.71 -7.96 33.54
C ALA A 51 35.63 -8.99 34.69
N VAL A 52 34.45 -9.11 35.29
CA VAL A 52 34.07 -10.21 36.16
C VAL A 52 33.83 -11.43 35.28
N VAL A 53 34.69 -12.45 35.40
CA VAL A 53 34.54 -13.71 34.67
C VAL A 53 33.43 -14.53 35.31
N VAL A 54 32.47 -14.93 34.49
CA VAL A 54 31.32 -15.76 34.86
C VAL A 54 31.56 -17.16 34.28
N PRO A 55 31.87 -18.18 35.10
CA PRO A 55 32.09 -19.53 34.62
C PRO A 55 30.81 -20.17 34.08
N ALA A 56 30.94 -21.06 33.10
CA ALA A 56 29.82 -21.87 32.63
C ALA A 56 29.24 -22.75 33.75
N GLY A 57 27.94 -22.98 33.72
CA GLY A 57 27.18 -23.71 34.73
C GLY A 57 26.05 -22.87 35.34
N ASP A 58 25.72 -23.16 36.60
CA ASP A 58 24.73 -22.40 37.35
C ASP A 58 25.30 -21.07 37.84
N ASN A 59 24.70 -19.96 37.41
CA ASN A 59 25.09 -18.61 37.76
C ASN A 59 24.09 -17.93 38.70
N SER A 60 23.14 -18.65 39.28
CA SER A 60 22.20 -18.13 40.28
C SER A 60 22.88 -17.49 41.51
N GLY A 61 24.11 -17.91 41.83
CA GLY A 61 24.92 -17.34 42.91
C GLY A 61 25.81 -16.16 42.53
N VAL A 62 25.83 -15.73 41.26
CA VAL A 62 26.69 -14.65 40.77
C VAL A 62 25.95 -13.31 40.92
N ASN A 63 26.60 -12.32 41.52
CA ASN A 63 26.03 -10.96 41.58
C ASN A 63 26.17 -10.27 40.22
N LEU A 64 25.11 -10.29 39.42
CA LEU A 64 25.02 -9.67 38.09
C LEU A 64 24.33 -8.29 38.11
N HIS A 65 24.19 -7.69 39.29
CA HIS A 65 23.43 -6.44 39.52
C HIS A 65 24.30 -5.18 39.63
N GLN A 66 25.63 -5.32 39.59
CA GLN A 66 26.52 -4.19 39.81
C GLN A 66 26.51 -3.23 38.62
N ALA A 67 26.29 -1.94 38.90
CA ALA A 67 26.36 -0.87 37.92
C ALA A 67 27.77 -0.72 37.33
N ASN A 68 27.87 -0.27 36.09
CA ASN A 68 29.11 -0.01 35.35
C ASN A 68 30.12 -1.17 35.38
N THR A 69 29.63 -2.40 35.54
CA THR A 69 30.45 -3.61 35.65
C THR A 69 30.37 -4.39 34.35
N THR A 70 31.52 -4.89 33.89
CA THR A 70 31.58 -5.79 32.73
C THR A 70 31.61 -7.24 33.21
N TYR A 71 30.66 -8.05 32.75
CA TYR A 71 30.59 -9.48 32.98
C TYR A 71 30.97 -10.22 31.69
N TYR A 72 31.91 -11.15 31.80
CA TYR A 72 32.34 -11.99 30.68
C TYR A 72 31.93 -13.44 30.93
N PHE A 73 30.99 -13.94 30.14
CA PHE A 73 30.50 -15.32 30.19
C PHE A 73 31.46 -16.21 29.41
N GLU A 74 32.06 -17.18 30.08
CA GLU A 74 32.98 -18.12 29.43
C GLU A 74 32.26 -19.01 28.39
N THR A 75 33.02 -19.73 27.57
CA THR A 75 32.44 -20.67 26.61
C THR A 75 31.67 -21.77 27.36
N GLY A 76 30.41 -21.98 26.99
CA GLY A 76 29.57 -23.01 27.59
C GLY A 76 28.16 -22.53 27.89
N THR A 77 27.39 -23.35 28.60
CA THR A 77 26.01 -23.04 28.98
C THR A 77 25.97 -22.41 30.36
N HIS A 78 25.18 -21.34 30.49
CA HIS A 78 24.95 -20.57 31.69
C HIS A 78 23.45 -20.61 32.02
N THR A 79 23.12 -20.97 33.25
CA THR A 79 21.73 -21.03 33.75
C THR A 79 21.56 -20.10 34.94
N LEU A 80 20.32 -19.68 35.21
CA LEU A 80 20.02 -18.73 36.30
C LEU A 80 19.38 -19.41 37.52
N GLY A 81 19.40 -20.74 37.58
CA GLY A 81 18.70 -21.53 38.59
C GLY A 81 17.28 -21.92 38.13
N THR A 82 16.52 -22.57 39.01
CA THR A 82 15.25 -23.22 38.64
C THR A 82 13.99 -22.41 38.97
N ASP A 83 14.12 -21.23 39.56
CA ASP A 83 12.97 -20.37 39.85
C ASP A 83 12.50 -19.65 38.58
N GLN A 84 11.17 -19.58 38.36
CA GLN A 84 10.61 -19.00 37.14
C GLN A 84 10.97 -17.52 36.93
N TYR A 85 11.30 -16.79 38.01
CA TYR A 85 11.74 -15.39 38.01
C TYR A 85 13.23 -15.23 38.30
N ALA A 86 14.01 -16.31 38.26
CA ALA A 86 15.45 -16.19 38.25
C ALA A 86 15.91 -15.64 36.90
N GLN A 87 16.48 -14.45 36.94
CA GLN A 87 16.78 -13.59 35.79
C GLN A 87 17.93 -12.65 36.15
N ILE A 88 18.60 -12.09 35.13
CA ILE A 88 19.56 -11.02 35.35
C ILE A 88 18.78 -9.72 35.54
N ARG A 89 19.00 -9.04 36.67
CA ARG A 89 18.52 -7.66 36.86
C ARG A 89 19.74 -6.73 36.77
N PRO A 90 20.09 -6.24 35.58
CA PRO A 90 21.35 -5.52 35.40
C PRO A 90 21.39 -4.23 36.23
N GLY A 91 22.59 -3.81 36.62
CA GLY A 91 22.80 -2.45 37.11
C GLY A 91 22.97 -1.45 35.96
N ASP A 92 22.75 -0.16 36.23
CA ASP A 92 22.95 0.90 35.22
C ASP A 92 24.36 0.82 34.60
N GLY A 93 24.44 0.91 33.28
CA GLY A 93 25.71 0.86 32.54
C GLY A 93 26.42 -0.50 32.57
N ALA A 94 25.79 -1.56 33.10
CA ALA A 94 26.39 -2.89 33.09
C ALA A 94 26.57 -3.43 31.66
N THR A 95 27.64 -4.20 31.45
CA THR A 95 27.99 -4.77 30.16
C THR A 95 28.11 -6.29 30.29
N PHE A 96 27.42 -7.04 29.44
CA PHE A 96 27.41 -8.51 29.41
C PHE A 96 27.98 -8.97 28.07
N ILE A 97 29.08 -9.73 28.10
CA ILE A 97 29.81 -10.17 26.91
C ILE A 97 29.94 -11.69 26.96
N GLY A 98 29.53 -12.37 25.89
CA GLY A 98 29.79 -13.79 25.70
C GLY A 98 31.14 -14.07 25.05
N ALA A 99 31.84 -15.10 25.54
CA ALA A 99 32.88 -15.79 24.78
C ALA A 99 32.25 -16.50 23.55
N PRO A 100 33.03 -16.91 22.54
CA PRO A 100 32.54 -17.81 21.50
C PRO A 100 31.86 -19.04 22.11
N GLY A 101 30.60 -19.27 21.77
CA GLY A 101 29.80 -20.38 22.31
C GLY A 101 29.24 -20.18 23.72
N ALA A 102 29.23 -18.96 24.26
CA ALA A 102 28.52 -18.65 25.51
C ALA A 102 27.00 -18.65 25.27
N VAL A 103 26.28 -19.51 26.01
CA VAL A 103 24.84 -19.72 25.88
C VAL A 103 24.16 -19.45 27.22
N LEU A 104 23.38 -18.37 27.31
CA LEU A 104 22.46 -18.11 28.42
C LEU A 104 21.15 -18.85 28.16
N ASN A 105 20.87 -19.88 28.97
CA ASN A 105 19.76 -20.80 28.76
C ASN A 105 18.75 -20.75 29.91
N GLY A 106 17.49 -20.42 29.60
CA GLY A 106 16.39 -20.37 30.56
C GLY A 106 15.81 -21.75 30.94
N GLN A 107 16.33 -22.84 30.36
CA GLN A 107 15.97 -24.23 30.64
C GLN A 107 14.50 -24.60 30.41
N ARG A 108 13.74 -23.75 29.69
CA ARG A 108 12.28 -23.76 29.62
C ARG A 108 11.60 -23.60 30.98
N LEU A 109 12.29 -22.98 31.94
CA LEU A 109 11.85 -22.74 33.32
C LEU A 109 11.78 -21.24 33.62
N ASN A 110 12.85 -20.50 33.31
CA ASN A 110 12.94 -19.07 33.57
C ASN A 110 12.15 -18.30 32.50
N ARG A 111 11.38 -17.30 32.93
CA ARG A 111 10.60 -16.47 32.00
C ARG A 111 11.47 -15.49 31.22
N TYR A 112 12.45 -14.88 31.87
CA TYR A 112 13.20 -13.76 31.30
C TYR A 112 14.71 -13.92 31.50
N ALA A 113 15.48 -13.43 30.54
CA ALA A 113 16.93 -13.40 30.61
C ALA A 113 17.40 -12.12 31.31
N PHE A 114 16.86 -10.97 30.90
CA PHE A 114 17.20 -9.64 31.40
C PHE A 114 15.93 -8.83 31.66
N SER A 115 15.76 -8.33 32.88
CA SER A 115 14.58 -7.56 33.31
C SER A 115 14.97 -6.24 33.97
N GLU A 116 13.99 -5.55 34.54
CA GLU A 116 14.08 -4.24 35.19
C GLU A 116 14.46 -3.10 34.23
N GLN A 117 14.46 -1.87 34.76
CA GLN A 117 14.52 -0.63 33.99
C GLN A 117 15.91 0.04 34.03
N ALA A 118 16.96 -0.75 34.27
CA ALA A 118 18.32 -0.22 34.25
C ALA A 118 18.59 0.50 32.92
N THR A 119 19.42 1.53 32.94
CA THR A 119 19.72 2.35 31.77
C THR A 119 21.12 2.07 31.25
N GLY A 120 21.34 2.23 29.95
CA GLY A 120 22.68 2.15 29.36
C GLY A 120 23.31 0.76 29.38
N VAL A 121 22.53 -0.31 29.55
CA VAL A 121 23.03 -1.69 29.59
C VAL A 121 23.53 -2.11 28.21
N THR A 122 24.62 -2.88 28.17
CA THR A 122 25.16 -3.43 26.93
C THR A 122 25.15 -4.95 26.96
N ILE A 123 24.67 -5.60 25.90
CA ILE A 123 24.67 -7.06 25.73
C ILE A 123 25.32 -7.40 24.39
N ARG A 124 26.36 -8.24 24.42
CA ARG A 124 27.05 -8.68 23.20
C ARG A 124 27.42 -10.16 23.19
N TYR A 125 27.35 -10.75 22.00
CA TYR A 125 27.90 -12.07 21.69
C TYR A 125 27.34 -13.23 22.53
N LEU A 126 26.14 -13.07 23.07
CA LEU A 126 25.45 -14.13 23.81
C LEU A 126 24.45 -14.85 22.89
N THR A 127 24.37 -16.17 23.03
CA THR A 127 23.18 -16.91 22.64
C THR A 127 22.21 -16.92 23.82
N ILE A 128 21.01 -16.36 23.65
CA ILE A 128 19.96 -16.28 24.66
C ILE A 128 18.79 -17.14 24.19
N THR A 129 18.51 -18.22 24.93
CA THR A 129 17.60 -19.27 24.44
C THR A 129 16.85 -20.02 25.54
N GLY A 130 15.73 -20.64 25.19
CA GLY A 130 14.98 -21.52 26.09
C GLY A 130 14.29 -20.79 27.24
N PHE A 131 14.05 -19.49 27.13
CA PHE A 131 13.21 -18.75 28.08
C PHE A 131 11.72 -18.90 27.73
N VAL A 132 10.86 -18.80 28.74
CA VAL A 132 9.40 -19.03 28.61
C VAL A 132 8.60 -17.78 28.99
N ALA A 133 8.91 -16.64 28.35
CA ALA A 133 8.15 -15.41 28.56
C ALA A 133 6.68 -15.63 28.18
N PRO A 134 5.72 -15.16 28.99
CA PRO A 134 4.30 -15.19 28.65
C PRO A 134 3.96 -14.39 27.38
N HIS A 135 2.73 -14.58 26.89
CA HIS A 135 2.14 -13.74 25.84
C HIS A 135 2.23 -12.25 26.20
N ASP A 136 2.58 -11.42 25.21
CA ASP A 136 2.82 -9.96 25.30
C ASP A 136 4.01 -9.52 26.14
N GLU A 137 4.87 -10.46 26.55
CA GLU A 137 6.07 -10.19 27.32
C GLU A 137 7.33 -10.60 26.55
N GLY A 138 8.46 -9.94 26.82
CA GLY A 138 9.74 -10.24 26.19
C GLY A 138 10.82 -10.80 27.11
N VAL A 139 11.72 -11.57 26.53
CA VAL A 139 12.80 -12.29 27.22
C VAL A 139 13.97 -11.38 27.60
N VAL A 140 14.39 -10.53 26.66
CA VAL A 140 15.48 -9.58 26.85
C VAL A 140 14.91 -8.17 27.01
N ASN A 141 15.41 -7.45 28.00
CA ASN A 141 14.97 -6.10 28.33
C ASN A 141 13.46 -6.02 28.59
N HIS A 142 12.94 -6.97 29.37
CA HIS A 142 11.51 -7.17 29.63
C HIS A 142 10.75 -5.87 29.96
N ASP A 143 11.35 -4.97 30.72
CA ASP A 143 10.70 -3.73 31.17
C ASP A 143 11.00 -2.51 30.28
N SER A 144 11.51 -2.71 29.06
CA SER A 144 11.84 -1.67 28.08
C SER A 144 12.74 -0.57 28.67
N GLY A 145 13.84 -1.00 29.31
CA GLY A 145 14.93 -0.13 29.78
C GLY A 145 15.55 0.68 28.64
N ASP A 146 15.97 1.90 28.97
CA ASP A 146 16.39 2.92 27.99
C ASP A 146 17.91 2.94 27.76
N GLY A 147 18.32 3.31 26.55
CA GLY A 147 19.71 3.50 26.16
C GLY A 147 20.52 2.21 26.06
N TRP A 148 19.86 1.05 25.95
CA TRP A 148 20.55 -0.23 25.84
C TRP A 148 21.25 -0.37 24.50
N VAL A 149 22.39 -1.07 24.51
CA VAL A 149 23.12 -1.48 23.31
C VAL A 149 23.10 -3.00 23.24
N VAL A 150 22.28 -3.55 22.34
CA VAL A 150 22.14 -5.00 22.12
C VAL A 150 22.74 -5.31 20.77
N GLU A 151 23.92 -5.93 20.74
CA GLU A 151 24.68 -6.14 19.51
C GLU A 151 25.23 -7.55 19.37
N HIS A 152 25.20 -8.11 18.17
CA HIS A 152 25.86 -9.38 17.88
C HIS A 152 25.41 -10.56 18.74
N ASN A 153 24.15 -10.56 19.17
CA ASN A 153 23.55 -11.65 19.94
C ASN A 153 22.75 -12.60 19.04
N THR A 154 22.60 -13.84 19.49
CA THR A 154 21.60 -14.77 18.96
C THR A 154 20.47 -14.90 19.98
N ILE A 155 19.28 -14.41 19.67
CA ILE A 155 18.09 -14.48 20.53
C ILE A 155 17.09 -15.41 19.86
N ARG A 156 16.99 -16.65 20.37
CA ARG A 156 16.27 -17.71 19.67
C ARG A 156 15.58 -18.74 20.54
N ASP A 157 14.56 -19.40 19.99
CA ASP A 157 13.84 -20.53 20.59
C ASP A 157 13.28 -20.19 21.98
N ASN A 158 12.80 -18.96 22.15
CA ASN A 158 12.14 -18.51 23.36
C ASN A 158 10.63 -18.40 23.15
N SER A 159 9.82 -18.51 24.20
CA SER A 159 8.42 -18.08 24.16
C SER A 159 8.30 -16.55 24.22
N GLY A 160 7.16 -16.00 23.83
CA GLY A 160 6.93 -14.55 23.84
C GLY A 160 7.84 -13.79 22.86
N ALA A 161 8.06 -12.51 23.12
CA ALA A 161 8.97 -11.67 22.33
C ALA A 161 10.44 -11.99 22.62
N GLY A 162 11.30 -11.98 21.60
CA GLY A 162 12.75 -12.11 21.80
C GLY A 162 13.32 -10.96 22.63
N LEU A 163 12.87 -9.73 22.38
CA LEU A 163 13.33 -8.52 23.06
C LEU A 163 12.25 -7.44 23.13
N MET A 164 12.17 -6.73 24.27
CA MET A 164 11.40 -5.48 24.37
C MET A 164 12.32 -4.24 24.29
N ALA A 165 12.04 -3.32 23.36
CA ALA A 165 12.85 -2.14 23.14
C ALA A 165 12.37 -0.93 23.95
N GLY A 166 13.31 -0.21 24.58
CA GLY A 166 13.10 1.08 25.23
C GLY A 166 13.58 2.26 24.39
N ALA A 167 13.51 3.46 24.95
CA ALA A 167 13.94 4.69 24.29
C ALA A 167 15.45 4.69 24.05
N THR A 168 15.88 5.19 22.90
CA THR A 168 17.28 5.36 22.49
C THR A 168 18.10 4.07 22.42
N ASN A 169 17.44 2.92 22.47
CA ASN A 169 18.09 1.63 22.33
C ASN A 169 18.71 1.49 20.95
N LYS A 170 19.84 0.77 20.90
CA LYS A 170 20.55 0.42 19.67
C LYS A 170 20.61 -1.09 19.56
N ILE A 171 19.89 -1.63 18.61
CA ILE A 171 19.71 -3.06 18.39
C ILE A 171 20.34 -3.37 17.04
N ARG A 172 21.58 -3.86 17.06
CA ARG A 172 22.39 -3.96 15.84
C ARG A 172 23.09 -5.30 15.62
N GLY A 173 23.06 -5.83 14.39
CA GLY A 173 23.85 -7.02 14.08
C GLY A 173 23.43 -8.26 14.87
N ASN A 174 22.17 -8.37 15.30
CA ASN A 174 21.67 -9.53 16.04
C ASN A 174 20.94 -10.52 15.12
N CYS A 175 20.83 -11.77 15.58
CA CYS A 175 19.95 -12.79 15.01
C CYS A 175 18.75 -13.00 15.94
N PHE A 176 17.55 -12.69 15.47
CA PHE A 176 16.27 -12.96 16.13
C PHE A 176 15.56 -14.09 15.40
N LYS A 177 15.60 -15.29 15.97
CA LYS A 177 15.20 -16.51 15.27
C LYS A 177 14.23 -17.37 16.07
N ASP A 178 13.14 -17.78 15.46
CA ASP A 178 12.23 -18.80 16.02
C ASP A 178 11.76 -18.46 17.45
N ASN A 179 11.45 -17.17 17.72
CA ASN A 179 10.81 -16.76 18.98
C ASN A 179 9.28 -16.89 18.89
N GLY A 180 8.65 -17.11 20.04
CA GLY A 180 7.25 -17.52 20.15
C GLY A 180 6.24 -16.51 19.61
N GLN A 181 6.52 -15.20 19.72
CA GLN A 181 5.59 -14.14 19.35
C GLN A 181 6.20 -13.13 18.37
N TYR A 182 7.16 -12.32 18.84
CA TYR A 182 7.90 -11.37 18.01
C TYR A 182 9.40 -11.66 18.07
N GLY A 183 10.15 -11.28 17.05
CA GLY A 183 11.60 -11.08 17.25
C GLY A 183 11.85 -9.90 18.19
N LEU A 184 11.14 -8.79 17.98
CA LEU A 184 11.23 -7.56 18.76
C LEU A 184 9.86 -6.91 18.93
N ASN A 185 9.52 -6.45 20.14
CA ASN A 185 8.45 -5.46 20.33
C ASN A 185 9.03 -4.16 20.93
N ALA A 186 8.43 -3.03 20.60
CA ALA A 186 8.77 -1.72 21.16
C ALA A 186 7.51 -1.12 21.77
N TYR A 187 7.33 -1.39 23.06
CA TYR A 187 6.22 -0.87 23.85
C TYR A 187 6.73 -0.46 25.23
N LYS A 188 6.27 0.71 25.69
CA LYS A 188 6.54 1.20 27.04
C LYS A 188 5.37 2.04 27.52
N SER A 189 4.92 1.76 28.74
CA SER A 189 3.86 2.55 29.38
C SER A 189 4.19 4.05 29.33
N GLY A 190 3.20 4.85 28.95
CA GLY A 190 3.33 6.30 28.78
C GLY A 190 3.82 6.77 27.40
N ASN A 191 3.99 5.86 26.42
CA ASN A 191 4.32 6.20 25.03
C ASN A 191 5.61 7.05 24.91
N THR A 192 6.67 6.62 25.60
CA THR A 192 7.91 7.39 25.79
C THR A 192 9.10 6.95 24.93
N ILE A 193 8.92 5.94 24.07
CA ILE A 193 10.01 5.42 23.24
C ILE A 193 10.33 6.44 22.14
N THR A 194 11.60 6.84 22.10
CA THR A 194 12.11 7.77 21.07
C THR A 194 13.49 7.35 20.59
N GLY A 195 13.85 7.72 19.36
CA GLY A 195 15.21 7.55 18.83
C GLY A 195 15.72 6.10 18.81
N LEU A 196 14.84 5.15 18.51
CA LEU A 196 15.17 3.72 18.45
C LEU A 196 15.95 3.39 17.18
N VAL A 197 17.00 2.58 17.28
CA VAL A 197 17.77 2.09 16.13
C VAL A 197 17.70 0.57 16.07
N VAL A 198 17.18 0.05 14.97
CA VAL A 198 17.11 -1.38 14.62
C VAL A 198 17.84 -1.55 13.29
N ALA A 199 19.14 -1.88 13.34
CA ALA A 199 19.95 -1.91 12.13
C ALA A 199 20.77 -3.18 11.94
N ASP A 200 20.91 -3.62 10.69
CA ASP A 200 21.77 -4.75 10.32
C ASP A 200 21.45 -6.06 11.07
N ASN A 201 20.20 -6.28 11.49
CA ASN A 201 19.78 -7.52 12.15
C ASN A 201 19.16 -8.50 11.15
N GLU A 202 19.09 -9.76 11.55
CA GLU A 202 18.30 -10.79 10.88
C GLU A 202 17.11 -11.18 11.77
N PHE A 203 15.89 -11.10 11.23
CA PHE A 203 14.64 -11.49 11.87
C PHE A 203 13.98 -12.62 11.08
N THR A 204 13.95 -13.84 11.63
CA THR A 204 13.47 -15.02 10.89
C THR A 204 12.69 -16.03 11.71
N GLY A 205 11.66 -16.64 11.12
CA GLY A 205 10.89 -17.73 11.73
C GLY A 205 10.14 -17.36 13.00
N ASN A 206 10.01 -16.06 13.33
CA ASN A 206 9.33 -15.65 14.56
C ASN A 206 7.81 -15.87 14.45
N ASN A 207 7.16 -15.88 15.62
CA ASN A 207 5.79 -16.35 15.85
C ASN A 207 5.64 -17.88 15.78
N THR A 208 6.55 -18.63 16.40
CA THR A 208 6.46 -20.11 16.43
C THR A 208 5.32 -20.64 17.30
N GLU A 209 4.77 -19.83 18.20
CA GLU A 209 3.60 -20.20 19.01
C GLU A 209 2.28 -19.89 18.30
N ASP A 210 2.31 -19.26 17.13
CA ASP A 210 1.14 -19.08 16.26
C ASP A 210 -0.02 -18.32 16.93
N TRP A 211 0.30 -17.21 17.60
CA TRP A 211 -0.66 -16.49 18.45
C TRP A 211 -1.87 -15.93 17.69
N GLU A 212 -1.72 -15.57 16.40
CA GLU A 212 -2.85 -15.09 15.58
C GLU A 212 -3.94 -16.14 15.39
N HIS A 213 -3.56 -17.43 15.27
CA HIS A 213 -4.55 -18.53 15.19
C HIS A 213 -5.07 -18.92 16.58
N GLN A 214 -4.26 -18.78 17.63
CA GLN A 214 -4.70 -19.06 19.00
C GLN A 214 -5.71 -18.03 19.51
N ILE A 215 -5.51 -16.75 19.18
CA ILE A 215 -6.31 -15.63 19.65
C ILE A 215 -6.75 -14.83 18.40
N PRO A 216 -7.96 -15.08 17.88
CA PRO A 216 -8.46 -14.37 16.71
C PRO A 216 -8.43 -12.85 16.90
N GLY A 217 -7.71 -12.17 16.00
CA GLY A 217 -7.58 -10.71 16.04
C GLY A 217 -6.62 -10.19 17.12
N CYS A 218 -5.69 -11.02 17.63
CA CYS A 218 -4.71 -10.55 18.59
C CYS A 218 -3.86 -9.42 18.02
N GLY A 219 -3.51 -9.52 16.73
CA GLY A 219 -2.68 -8.53 16.07
C GLY A 219 -1.37 -8.33 16.82
N CYS A 220 -0.76 -9.42 17.24
CA CYS A 220 0.20 -9.45 18.34
C CYS A 220 1.44 -10.25 17.96
N THR A 221 1.81 -10.32 16.69
CA THR A 221 2.90 -11.17 16.21
C THR A 221 3.72 -10.53 15.10
N GLY A 222 4.82 -11.19 14.70
CA GLY A 222 5.55 -10.88 13.47
C GLY A 222 7.07 -10.82 13.67
N GLY A 223 7.78 -10.25 12.70
CA GLY A 223 9.21 -9.96 12.83
C GLY A 223 9.46 -8.92 13.92
N MET A 224 8.77 -7.77 13.82
CA MET A 224 8.82 -6.70 14.81
C MET A 224 7.51 -5.90 14.90
N LYS A 225 7.20 -5.40 16.11
CA LYS A 225 6.07 -4.49 16.34
C LYS A 225 6.44 -3.26 17.16
N PHE A 226 5.96 -2.08 16.75
CA PHE A 226 6.19 -0.79 17.42
C PHE A 226 4.86 -0.18 17.85
N TRP A 227 4.82 0.36 19.07
CA TRP A 227 3.66 1.05 19.61
C TRP A 227 4.02 2.45 20.11
N ALA A 228 3.42 3.47 19.49
CA ALA A 228 3.59 4.88 19.84
C ALA A 228 5.07 5.33 19.95
N VAL A 229 5.91 4.85 19.02
CA VAL A 229 7.32 5.21 18.94
C VAL A 229 7.50 6.50 18.15
N ASN A 230 8.27 7.44 18.69
CA ASN A 230 8.58 8.70 18.00
C ASN A 230 10.08 8.77 17.65
N GLY A 231 10.39 8.48 16.39
CA GLY A 231 11.74 8.34 15.87
C GLY A 231 12.22 6.90 15.95
N ALA A 232 12.19 6.19 14.82
CA ALA A 232 12.79 4.87 14.69
C ALA A 232 13.51 4.73 13.34
N ASP A 233 14.74 4.23 13.38
CA ASP A 233 15.53 3.89 12.20
C ASP A 233 15.58 2.36 12.09
N VAL A 234 14.87 1.80 11.11
CA VAL A 234 14.85 0.38 10.77
C VAL A 234 15.62 0.20 9.46
N THR A 235 16.93 -0.08 9.55
CA THR A 235 17.82 0.01 8.39
C THR A 235 18.69 -1.22 8.15
N GLY A 236 18.86 -1.63 6.90
CA GLY A 236 19.82 -2.70 6.54
C GLY A 236 19.48 -4.09 7.10
N ASN A 237 18.26 -4.32 7.60
CA ASN A 237 17.87 -5.60 8.19
C ASN A 237 17.46 -6.61 7.10
N TRP A 238 17.59 -7.90 7.42
CA TRP A 238 16.96 -8.99 6.68
C TRP A 238 15.80 -9.56 7.47
N ILE A 239 14.57 -9.37 6.99
CA ILE A 239 13.33 -9.68 7.71
C ILE A 239 12.55 -10.70 6.88
N HIS A 240 12.62 -11.97 7.26
CA HIS A 240 12.16 -13.03 6.38
C HIS A 240 11.57 -14.27 7.06
N GLY A 241 10.62 -14.93 6.39
CA GLY A 241 10.08 -16.20 6.87
C GLY A 241 9.39 -16.12 8.23
N ASN A 242 8.91 -14.94 8.65
CA ASN A 242 8.17 -14.81 9.91
C ASN A 242 6.70 -15.21 9.69
N HIS A 243 6.11 -15.88 10.67
CA HIS A 243 4.71 -16.29 10.65
C HIS A 243 3.77 -15.13 10.99
N GLY A 244 3.78 -14.08 10.18
CA GLY A 244 3.06 -12.84 10.43
C GLY A 244 3.66 -11.68 9.63
N PRO A 245 3.37 -10.42 10.01
CA PRO A 245 3.94 -9.26 9.34
C PRO A 245 5.45 -9.16 9.58
N GLY A 246 6.18 -8.56 8.62
CA GLY A 246 7.60 -8.27 8.78
C GLY A 246 7.84 -7.12 9.77
N VAL A 247 7.39 -5.92 9.41
CA VAL A 247 7.48 -4.69 10.22
C VAL A 247 6.08 -4.15 10.48
N TRP A 248 5.68 -4.05 11.75
CA TRP A 248 4.38 -3.47 12.12
C TRP A 248 4.54 -2.24 13.02
N ALA A 249 4.15 -1.06 12.54
CA ALA A 249 4.00 0.13 13.36
C ALA A 249 2.52 0.36 13.66
N ASP A 250 2.10 0.09 14.89
CA ASP A 250 0.73 0.20 15.36
C ASP A 250 0.57 1.39 16.30
N THR A 251 -0.34 2.30 15.97
CA THR A 251 -0.77 3.42 16.84
C THR A 251 0.28 4.50 17.08
N ASN A 252 0.00 5.71 16.58
CA ASN A 252 0.72 6.94 16.91
C ASN A 252 2.24 6.89 16.73
N ASN A 253 2.76 5.99 15.88
CA ASN A 253 4.17 6.01 15.52
C ASN A 253 4.44 7.24 14.65
N ASN A 254 5.62 7.85 14.77
CA ASN A 254 5.98 9.05 14.02
C ASN A 254 7.49 9.07 13.77
N ASP A 255 7.91 9.73 12.68
CA ASP A 255 9.32 9.94 12.33
C ASP A 255 10.10 8.66 12.05
N PHE A 256 9.49 7.73 11.31
CA PHE A 256 10.12 6.45 10.94
C PHE A 256 10.99 6.58 9.68
N LEU A 257 12.11 5.87 9.68
CA LEU A 257 12.91 5.56 8.49
C LEU A 257 13.01 4.04 8.35
N ILE A 258 12.47 3.51 7.26
CA ILE A 258 12.59 2.11 6.88
C ILE A 258 13.39 2.08 5.59
N GLU A 259 14.69 1.79 5.69
CA GLU A 259 15.63 1.96 4.58
C GLU A 259 16.56 0.76 4.36
N ASP A 260 16.85 0.45 3.09
CA ASP A 260 17.84 -0.56 2.69
C ASP A 260 17.60 -1.96 3.28
N ASN A 261 16.36 -2.30 3.65
CA ASN A 261 16.02 -3.61 4.17
C ASN A 261 15.71 -4.61 3.04
N LEU A 262 15.99 -5.89 3.29
CA LEU A 262 15.44 -7.01 2.53
C LEU A 262 14.30 -7.63 3.34
N ILE A 263 13.08 -7.52 2.82
CA ILE A 263 11.85 -8.01 3.48
C ILE A 263 11.20 -9.04 2.57
N GLU A 264 11.23 -10.31 2.94
CA GLU A 264 10.78 -11.37 2.04
C GLU A 264 10.16 -12.58 2.70
N ASP A 265 9.29 -13.28 1.99
CA ASP A 265 8.75 -14.58 2.41
C ASP A 265 8.08 -14.56 3.80
N ASN A 266 7.57 -13.40 4.25
CA ASN A 266 6.75 -13.35 5.46
C ASN A 266 5.32 -13.79 5.11
N ASP A 267 4.70 -14.57 6.00
CA ASP A 267 3.36 -15.15 5.76
C ASP A 267 2.30 -14.06 5.55
N SER A 268 2.51 -12.89 6.15
CA SER A 268 1.66 -11.71 6.01
C SER A 268 2.42 -10.51 5.43
N LEU A 269 1.88 -9.31 5.60
CA LEU A 269 2.37 -8.06 5.01
C LEU A 269 3.85 -7.81 5.32
N GLY A 270 4.61 -7.31 4.34
CA GLY A 270 6.01 -6.94 4.58
C GLY A 270 6.14 -5.76 5.54
N ILE A 271 5.38 -4.70 5.29
CA ILE A 271 5.28 -3.52 6.15
C ILE A 271 3.80 -3.20 6.40
N PHE A 272 3.43 -3.09 7.67
CA PHE A 272 2.11 -2.66 8.13
C PHE A 272 2.25 -1.39 8.96
N TYR A 273 1.78 -0.26 8.44
CA TYR A 273 1.84 1.06 9.07
C TYR A 273 0.43 1.53 9.39
N GLU A 274 0.05 1.46 10.66
CA GLU A 274 -1.33 1.53 11.14
C GLU A 274 -1.53 2.72 12.09
N ILE A 275 -2.55 3.55 11.84
CA ILE A 275 -2.93 4.73 12.65
C ILE A 275 -1.73 5.54 13.14
N SER A 276 -0.79 5.78 12.22
CA SER A 276 0.55 6.33 12.49
C SER A 276 0.85 7.49 11.53
N TYR A 277 2.01 8.13 11.70
CA TYR A 277 2.37 9.38 11.05
C TYR A 277 3.74 9.33 10.36
N ASN A 278 4.00 10.28 9.46
CA ASN A 278 5.32 10.67 8.92
C ASN A 278 6.39 9.56 8.89
N ALA A 279 6.58 8.96 7.71
CA ALA A 279 7.57 7.91 7.50
C ALA A 279 8.30 8.09 6.17
N VAL A 280 9.55 7.67 6.11
CA VAL A 280 10.31 7.50 4.87
C VAL A 280 10.59 6.01 4.70
N ILE A 281 10.01 5.40 3.68
CA ILE A 281 10.19 4.00 3.32
C ILE A 281 10.95 3.97 1.99
N ARG A 282 12.26 3.72 2.01
CA ARG A 282 13.06 3.86 0.79
C ARG A 282 14.12 2.79 0.56
N ASN A 283 14.42 2.54 -0.71
CA ASN A 283 15.50 1.64 -1.14
C ASN A 283 15.39 0.20 -0.58
N ASN A 284 14.20 -0.22 -0.14
CA ASN A 284 13.99 -1.59 0.33
C ASN A 284 13.76 -2.53 -0.84
N THR A 285 14.18 -3.80 -0.68
CA THR A 285 13.71 -4.90 -1.54
C THR A 285 12.64 -5.68 -0.78
N ILE A 286 11.41 -5.67 -1.28
CA ILE A 286 10.25 -6.28 -0.64
C ILE A 286 9.66 -7.31 -1.60
N ARG A 287 9.76 -8.60 -1.30
CA ARG A 287 9.35 -9.64 -2.27
C ARG A 287 8.71 -10.86 -1.64
N ARG A 288 7.73 -11.46 -2.33
CA ARG A 288 7.06 -12.70 -1.91
C ARG A 288 6.44 -12.67 -0.51
N ASN A 289 6.01 -11.49 -0.05
CA ASN A 289 5.26 -11.36 1.20
C ASN A 289 3.75 -11.51 0.97
N ALA A 290 3.03 -11.77 2.06
CA ALA A 290 1.58 -11.85 2.14
C ALA A 290 0.92 -12.94 1.27
N TRP A 291 1.68 -13.96 0.88
CA TRP A 291 1.13 -15.09 0.12
C TRP A 291 0.14 -15.90 0.95
N ALA A 292 0.47 -16.19 2.22
CA ALA A 292 -0.41 -16.96 3.08
C ALA A 292 -1.65 -16.15 3.48
N SER A 293 -1.47 -14.91 3.98
CA SER A 293 -2.61 -14.05 4.37
C SER A 293 -3.52 -13.70 3.18
N GLY A 294 -2.94 -13.42 2.01
CA GLY A 294 -3.69 -13.16 0.79
C GLY A 294 -4.47 -14.36 0.28
N ALA A 295 -3.86 -15.55 0.28
CA ALA A 295 -4.55 -16.79 -0.08
C ALA A 295 -5.70 -17.11 0.89
N GLU A 296 -5.52 -16.86 2.18
CA GLU A 296 -6.56 -17.04 3.19
C GLU A 296 -7.77 -16.13 2.93
N ARG A 297 -7.54 -14.85 2.61
CA ARG A 297 -8.62 -13.92 2.22
C ARG A 297 -9.31 -14.35 0.94
N ALA A 298 -8.55 -14.71 -0.09
CA ALA A 298 -9.09 -15.19 -1.36
C ALA A 298 -9.99 -16.42 -1.18
N ALA A 299 -9.59 -17.37 -0.32
CA ALA A 299 -10.37 -18.56 0.00
C ALA A 299 -11.71 -18.22 0.68
N LYS A 300 -11.76 -17.11 1.45
CA LYS A 300 -12.98 -16.58 2.08
C LYS A 300 -13.81 -15.71 1.13
N GLY A 301 -13.33 -15.44 -0.08
CA GLY A 301 -13.94 -14.51 -1.02
C GLY A 301 -13.85 -13.05 -0.58
N ASP A 302 -12.95 -12.72 0.34
CA ASP A 302 -12.72 -11.36 0.83
C ASP A 302 -11.97 -10.54 -0.25
N PRO A 303 -12.57 -9.49 -0.82
CA PRO A 303 -11.96 -8.70 -1.89
C PRO A 303 -10.94 -7.67 -1.40
N PHE A 304 -10.65 -7.61 -0.10
CA PHE A 304 -9.67 -6.67 0.44
C PHE A 304 -8.29 -6.83 -0.25
N PRO A 305 -7.67 -5.75 -0.74
CA PRO A 305 -6.38 -5.82 -1.44
C PRO A 305 -5.23 -5.99 -0.45
N GLU A 306 -4.97 -7.23 -0.05
CA GLU A 306 -3.81 -7.59 0.76
C GLU A 306 -2.52 -7.15 0.06
N ALA A 307 -1.60 -6.52 0.79
CA ALA A 307 -0.48 -5.78 0.21
C ALA A 307 0.88 -6.17 0.80
N ALA A 308 1.94 -5.80 0.08
CA ALA A 308 3.30 -5.84 0.62
C ALA A 308 3.53 -4.70 1.61
N ILE A 309 3.04 -3.50 1.28
CA ILE A 309 3.02 -2.34 2.17
C ILE A 309 1.56 -1.94 2.38
N TYR A 310 1.13 -1.93 3.63
CA TYR A 310 -0.21 -1.53 4.01
C TYR A 310 -0.18 -0.29 4.89
N LEU A 311 -0.81 0.77 4.39
CA LEU A 311 -1.03 2.02 5.10
C LEU A 311 -2.49 2.04 5.55
N SER A 312 -2.72 1.71 6.82
CA SER A 312 -4.06 1.67 7.41
C SER A 312 -4.26 2.90 8.26
N GLU A 313 -5.05 3.85 7.77
CA GLU A 313 -5.31 5.11 8.44
C GLU A 313 -4.00 5.85 8.79
N ALA A 314 -3.05 6.00 7.86
CA ALA A 314 -1.72 6.56 8.15
C ALA A 314 -1.46 7.89 7.45
N ASP A 315 -0.99 8.90 8.19
CA ASP A 315 -0.95 10.28 7.74
C ASP A 315 0.47 10.87 7.63
N GLY A 316 0.75 11.56 6.53
CA GLY A 316 1.68 12.67 6.58
C GLY A 316 1.08 13.84 7.35
N GLU A 317 1.73 14.28 8.43
CA GLU A 317 1.22 15.31 9.31
C GLU A 317 2.29 16.38 9.61
N PRO A 318 2.28 17.50 8.86
CA PRO A 318 3.28 18.58 8.98
C PRO A 318 3.30 19.28 10.34
N ARG A 319 2.23 19.16 11.14
CA ARG A 319 2.18 19.75 12.49
C ARG A 319 2.97 18.94 13.52
N LEU A 320 3.29 17.69 13.22
CA LEU A 320 4.14 16.85 14.05
C LEU A 320 5.59 17.02 13.63
N LYS A 321 6.48 17.12 14.61
CA LYS A 321 7.92 17.16 14.35
C LYS A 321 8.39 15.80 13.88
N ALA A 322 8.93 15.73 12.66
CA ALA A 322 9.53 14.54 12.07
C ALA A 322 10.55 14.95 11.00
N ARG A 323 11.33 14.00 10.49
CA ARG A 323 12.28 14.18 9.38
C ARG A 323 11.61 14.53 8.06
N THR A 324 10.32 14.22 7.94
CA THR A 324 9.46 14.48 6.79
C THR A 324 8.07 14.91 7.28
N SER A 325 7.29 15.56 6.43
CA SER A 325 5.90 15.96 6.70
C SER A 325 4.87 15.11 5.94
N LYS A 326 5.33 14.02 5.32
CA LYS A 326 4.59 13.11 4.45
C LYS A 326 4.91 11.66 4.81
N ILE A 327 4.15 10.72 4.26
CA ILE A 327 4.61 9.33 4.14
C ILE A 327 5.20 9.19 2.75
N GLU A 328 6.52 9.09 2.67
CA GLU A 328 7.27 9.00 1.42
C GLU A 328 7.69 7.55 1.19
N ILE A 329 7.27 6.96 0.07
CA ILE A 329 7.62 5.61 -0.33
C ILE A 329 8.39 5.70 -1.65
N THR A 330 9.71 5.51 -1.63
CA THR A 330 10.53 5.78 -2.81
C THR A 330 11.72 4.87 -3.04
N GLY A 331 12.07 4.59 -4.29
CA GLY A 331 13.26 3.79 -4.63
C GLY A 331 13.15 2.32 -4.22
N ASN A 332 11.98 1.85 -3.77
CA ASN A 332 11.81 0.47 -3.35
C ASN A 332 11.61 -0.45 -4.57
N ARG A 333 12.09 -1.69 -4.45
CA ARG A 333 11.78 -2.78 -5.39
C ARG A 333 10.77 -3.70 -4.73
N LEU A 334 9.56 -3.75 -5.27
CA LEU A 334 8.50 -4.65 -4.84
C LEU A 334 8.29 -5.73 -5.89
N GLU A 335 8.48 -7.00 -5.52
CA GLU A 335 8.47 -8.10 -6.49
C GLU A 335 7.67 -9.31 -6.01
N ASN A 336 6.68 -9.72 -6.80
CA ASN A 336 5.92 -10.97 -6.58
C ASN A 336 5.36 -11.12 -5.16
N ASN A 337 5.08 -10.01 -4.46
CA ASN A 337 4.22 -10.04 -3.28
C ASN A 337 2.78 -10.31 -3.72
N TRP A 338 1.90 -10.65 -2.76
CA TRP A 338 0.48 -10.83 -3.08
C TRP A 338 -0.17 -9.57 -3.68
N GLY A 339 0.15 -8.40 -3.14
CA GLY A 339 -0.22 -7.10 -3.69
C GLY A 339 0.90 -6.08 -3.54
N GLY A 340 0.70 -4.89 -4.08
CA GLY A 340 1.70 -3.82 -4.03
C GLY A 340 1.58 -3.00 -2.76
N ILE A 341 0.99 -1.82 -2.90
CA ILE A 341 0.73 -0.85 -1.83
C ILE A 341 -0.78 -0.66 -1.71
N THR A 342 -1.30 -0.85 -0.51
CA THR A 342 -2.70 -0.54 -0.17
C THR A 342 -2.74 0.62 0.81
N ALA A 343 -3.40 1.69 0.42
CA ALA A 343 -3.77 2.81 1.27
C ALA A 343 -5.26 2.72 1.61
N TRP A 344 -5.56 2.50 2.88
CA TRP A 344 -6.90 2.28 3.40
C TRP A 344 -7.25 3.31 4.47
N ALA A 345 -8.49 3.77 4.48
CA ALA A 345 -9.02 4.50 5.63
C ALA A 345 -10.38 3.93 6.04
N ASN A 346 -10.49 3.37 7.24
CA ASN A 346 -11.78 2.95 7.76
C ASN A 346 -12.61 4.19 8.11
N ALA A 347 -13.78 4.35 7.49
CA ALA A 347 -14.64 5.50 7.68
C ALA A 347 -15.17 5.63 9.12
N ASP A 348 -15.35 4.48 9.79
CA ASP A 348 -15.91 4.38 11.13
C ASP A 348 -14.82 4.37 12.21
N ARG A 349 -13.53 4.23 11.85
CA ARG A 349 -12.40 4.29 12.79
C ARG A 349 -11.89 5.72 12.93
N PHE A 350 -12.08 6.30 14.10
CA PHE A 350 -11.57 7.61 14.48
C PHE A 350 -11.51 7.71 16.00
N CYS A 351 -10.84 8.73 16.52
CA CYS A 351 -10.72 8.95 17.96
C CYS A 351 -12.11 9.04 18.62
N ASN A 352 -12.30 8.28 19.70
CA ASN A 352 -13.57 8.14 20.43
C ASN A 352 -14.71 7.47 19.64
N SER A 353 -14.43 6.90 18.46
CA SER A 353 -15.35 5.98 17.82
C SER A 353 -15.35 4.63 18.55
N PRO A 354 -16.51 4.00 18.80
CA PRO A 354 -16.55 2.65 19.35
C PRO A 354 -16.04 1.57 18.39
N ALA A 355 -15.84 1.89 17.09
CA ALA A 355 -15.18 0.99 16.14
C ALA A 355 -13.64 1.10 16.20
N SER A 356 -13.08 2.00 17.02
CA SER A 356 -11.64 2.06 17.26
C SER A 356 -11.17 0.86 18.06
N THR A 357 -10.13 0.18 17.58
CA THR A 357 -9.45 -0.91 18.27
C THR A 357 -8.40 -0.42 19.28
N THR A 358 -8.12 0.89 19.31
CA THR A 358 -7.22 1.52 20.27
C THR A 358 -7.97 2.51 21.17
N GLY A 359 -7.48 2.64 22.41
CA GLY A 359 -7.92 3.68 23.35
C GLY A 359 -7.25 5.04 23.12
N ASP A 360 -6.21 5.09 22.27
CA ASP A 360 -5.51 6.32 21.96
C ASP A 360 -6.26 7.19 20.93
N CYS A 361 -6.14 8.50 21.10
CA CYS A 361 -6.54 9.51 20.14
C CYS A 361 -5.36 9.90 19.23
N THR A 362 -5.61 10.75 18.24
CA THR A 362 -4.55 11.31 17.40
C THR A 362 -3.55 12.13 18.23
N LEU A 363 -2.30 12.19 17.76
CA LEU A 363 -1.27 13.02 18.41
C LEU A 363 -1.62 14.52 18.40
N ILE A 364 -2.45 14.97 17.47
CA ILE A 364 -2.86 16.38 17.33
C ILE A 364 -3.88 16.78 18.40
N VAL A 365 -4.88 15.94 18.67
CA VAL A 365 -5.87 16.19 19.73
C VAL A 365 -5.25 15.94 21.11
N GLY A 366 -4.25 15.05 21.15
CA GLY A 366 -3.58 14.55 22.34
C GLY A 366 -4.01 13.11 22.59
N PRO A 367 -3.08 12.14 22.70
CA PRO A 367 -3.37 10.72 22.62
C PRO A 367 -4.31 10.20 23.72
N THR A 368 -4.38 10.87 24.88
CA THR A 368 -5.29 10.48 25.96
C THR A 368 -6.61 11.26 25.99
N ASN A 369 -6.86 12.14 25.01
CA ASN A 369 -7.91 13.15 25.07
C ASN A 369 -9.12 12.82 24.20
N THR A 370 -9.58 11.58 24.26
CA THR A 370 -10.64 11.04 23.41
C THR A 370 -11.96 11.78 23.52
N SER A 371 -12.32 12.23 24.73
CA SER A 371 -13.61 12.90 24.98
C SER A 371 -13.83 14.17 24.16
N ARG A 372 -12.77 14.85 23.69
CA ARG A 372 -12.90 16.00 22.78
C ARG A 372 -13.51 15.63 21.42
N CYS A 373 -13.29 14.40 20.97
CA CYS A 373 -13.79 13.88 19.70
C CYS A 373 -15.21 13.31 19.86
N SER A 374 -16.13 14.17 20.33
CA SER A 374 -17.51 13.79 20.60
C SER A 374 -18.49 14.71 19.86
N ALA A 375 -19.67 14.18 19.53
CA ALA A 375 -20.77 14.99 19.04
C ALA A 375 -21.25 16.01 20.10
N PRO A 376 -21.69 17.22 19.69
CA PRO A 376 -21.71 17.72 18.32
C PRO A 376 -20.37 18.31 17.86
N ALA A 377 -19.39 18.49 18.76
CA ALA A 377 -18.17 19.26 18.50
C ALA A 377 -17.29 18.68 17.38
N ILE A 378 -17.20 17.34 17.28
CA ILE A 378 -16.43 16.64 16.23
C ILE A 378 -16.92 16.96 14.80
N ALA A 379 -18.15 17.42 14.62
CA ALA A 379 -18.66 17.78 13.29
C ALA A 379 -18.11 19.13 12.77
N GLY A 380 -17.37 19.89 13.59
CA GLY A 380 -16.78 21.16 13.22
C GLY A 380 -15.26 21.20 13.35
N GLU A 381 -14.62 22.08 12.60
CA GLU A 381 -13.17 22.28 12.69
C GLU A 381 -12.75 22.93 14.03
N PRO A 382 -11.56 22.58 14.56
CA PRO A 382 -10.55 21.70 13.97
C PRO A 382 -10.78 20.20 14.23
N LEU A 383 -11.80 19.83 15.03
CA LEU A 383 -11.99 18.45 15.47
C LEU A 383 -12.44 17.53 14.35
N TYR A 384 -13.18 18.03 13.36
CA TYR A 384 -13.54 17.26 12.17
C TYR A 384 -12.29 16.71 11.47
N THR A 385 -11.26 17.54 11.30
CA THR A 385 -9.98 17.09 10.74
C THR A 385 -9.12 16.34 11.76
N ASP A 386 -9.01 16.82 12.99
CA ASP A 386 -7.98 16.37 13.92
C ASP A 386 -8.33 15.08 14.67
N CYS A 387 -9.61 14.72 14.76
CA CYS A 387 -10.05 13.54 15.51
C CYS A 387 -9.88 12.21 14.76
N ARG A 388 -9.26 12.20 13.58
CA ARG A 388 -9.01 10.95 12.84
C ARG A 388 -7.70 11.00 12.11
N TRP A 389 -7.24 9.82 11.73
CA TRP A 389 -6.27 9.65 10.68
C TRP A 389 -7.03 9.46 9.35
N TRP A 390 -6.53 10.10 8.29
CA TRP A 390 -7.23 10.22 7.02
C TRP A 390 -6.69 9.30 5.92
N THR A 391 -5.49 8.74 6.12
CA THR A 391 -4.66 8.22 5.04
C THR A 391 -4.37 9.32 4.03
N LYS A 392 -3.59 10.31 4.45
CA LYS A 392 -3.31 11.54 3.68
C LYS A 392 -1.83 11.86 3.54
N ASN A 393 -1.50 12.74 2.61
CA ASN A 393 -0.13 13.21 2.33
C ASN A 393 0.82 12.04 2.04
N LEU A 394 0.36 11.10 1.22
CA LEU A 394 1.15 10.00 0.71
C LEU A 394 1.87 10.41 -0.57
N ASP A 395 3.16 10.09 -0.65
CA ASP A 395 4.00 10.37 -1.81
C ASP A 395 4.75 9.11 -2.23
N ILE A 396 4.21 8.39 -3.22
CA ILE A 396 4.72 7.11 -3.70
C ILE A 396 5.38 7.30 -5.06
N HIS A 397 6.71 7.29 -5.09
CA HIS A 397 7.42 7.62 -6.33
C HIS A 397 8.73 6.88 -6.55
N HIS A 398 9.13 6.71 -7.82
CA HIS A 398 10.41 6.09 -8.18
C HIS A 398 10.57 4.66 -7.63
N ASN A 399 9.46 3.95 -7.40
CA ASN A 399 9.47 2.54 -7.02
C ASN A 399 9.42 1.67 -8.28
N THR A 400 9.95 0.45 -8.17
CA THR A 400 9.81 -0.59 -9.19
C THR A 400 8.88 -1.68 -8.68
N PHE A 401 7.80 -1.93 -9.40
CA PHE A 401 6.78 -2.93 -9.10
C PHE A 401 6.79 -4.02 -10.16
N ALA A 402 7.22 -5.22 -9.78
CA ALA A 402 7.22 -6.39 -10.66
C ALA A 402 6.24 -7.45 -10.14
N PHE A 403 5.39 -7.96 -11.01
CA PHE A 403 4.42 -8.98 -10.64
C PHE A 403 4.25 -10.02 -11.74
N ASP A 404 4.59 -11.26 -11.42
CA ASP A 404 4.28 -12.45 -12.20
C ASP A 404 3.29 -13.31 -11.39
N PRO A 405 2.00 -13.39 -11.80
CA PRO A 405 1.02 -14.22 -11.12
C PRO A 405 1.40 -15.70 -11.01
N SER A 406 2.25 -16.20 -11.92
CA SER A 406 2.72 -17.59 -11.92
C SER A 406 3.85 -17.87 -10.93
N ALA A 407 4.49 -16.82 -10.40
CA ALA A 407 5.53 -16.93 -9.39
C ALA A 407 4.98 -17.10 -7.96
N VAL A 408 3.69 -16.82 -7.74
CA VAL A 408 3.04 -16.93 -6.43
C VAL A 408 2.73 -18.40 -6.15
N ASP A 409 3.26 -18.92 -5.03
CA ASP A 409 2.98 -20.30 -4.61
C ASP A 409 1.49 -20.48 -4.29
N GLY A 410 0.93 -21.63 -4.69
CA GLY A 410 -0.52 -21.87 -4.67
C GLY A 410 -1.33 -21.10 -5.73
N GLY A 411 -0.66 -20.24 -6.52
CA GLY A 411 -1.26 -19.44 -7.57
C GLY A 411 -1.95 -18.18 -7.08
N CYS A 412 -2.30 -17.32 -8.04
CA CYS A 412 -2.79 -15.98 -7.77
C CYS A 412 -4.07 -15.69 -8.56
N PRO A 413 -5.26 -15.84 -7.96
CA PRO A 413 -6.48 -15.43 -8.63
C PRO A 413 -6.45 -13.91 -8.82
N THR A 414 -6.35 -13.45 -10.07
CA THR A 414 -6.17 -12.02 -10.40
C THR A 414 -7.28 -11.11 -9.88
N GLN A 415 -8.41 -11.66 -9.41
CA GLN A 415 -9.41 -10.90 -8.68
C GLN A 415 -9.06 -10.56 -7.23
N TYR A 416 -7.99 -11.11 -6.64
CA TYR A 416 -7.60 -10.88 -5.25
C TYR A 416 -6.15 -10.39 -5.08
N CYS A 417 -5.32 -10.52 -6.11
CA CYS A 417 -3.90 -10.25 -6.03
C CYS A 417 -3.37 -9.45 -7.23
N GLY A 418 -2.15 -8.90 -7.09
CA GLY A 418 -1.55 -8.00 -8.07
C GLY A 418 -2.18 -6.62 -8.08
N HIS A 419 -2.66 -6.16 -6.91
CA HIS A 419 -3.42 -4.92 -6.79
C HIS A 419 -2.61 -3.83 -6.08
N MET A 420 -2.75 -2.60 -6.57
CA MET A 420 -2.53 -1.35 -5.83
C MET A 420 -3.88 -0.83 -5.37
N ALA A 421 -3.91 -0.05 -4.29
CA ALA A 421 -5.19 0.35 -3.73
C ALA A 421 -5.19 1.72 -3.02
N LEU A 422 -6.27 2.48 -3.23
CA LEU A 422 -6.60 3.73 -2.54
C LEU A 422 -8.10 3.79 -2.26
N LEU A 423 -8.53 3.33 -1.08
CA LEU A 423 -9.96 3.05 -0.84
C LEU A 423 -10.38 3.17 0.64
N SER A 424 -11.70 3.17 0.86
CA SER A 424 -12.33 3.21 2.17
C SER A 424 -13.64 2.40 2.16
N ASN A 425 -14.11 1.95 3.33
CA ASN A 425 -15.47 1.45 3.46
C ASN A 425 -16.48 2.62 3.45
N TRP A 426 -17.74 2.28 3.18
CA TRP A 426 -18.83 3.23 3.38
C TRP A 426 -18.99 3.54 4.88
N GLY A 427 -19.08 4.82 5.25
CA GLY A 427 -19.26 5.23 6.64
C GLY A 427 -20.67 4.94 7.14
N THR A 428 -20.77 4.25 8.26
CA THR A 428 -22.06 3.79 8.83
C THR A 428 -22.23 4.05 10.32
N TYR A 429 -21.13 4.28 11.05
CA TYR A 429 -21.11 4.14 12.51
C TYR A 429 -20.09 5.09 13.17
N PRO A 430 -20.31 5.50 14.44
CA PRO A 430 -21.57 5.50 15.20
C PRO A 430 -22.61 6.47 14.63
N ASP A 431 -23.82 6.49 15.22
CA ASP A 431 -24.94 7.21 14.63
C ASP A 431 -24.73 8.71 14.43
N TRP A 432 -23.94 9.30 15.32
CA TRP A 432 -23.56 10.72 15.35
C TRP A 432 -22.31 11.03 14.52
N SER A 433 -21.68 10.03 13.91
CA SER A 433 -20.44 10.20 13.14
C SER A 433 -20.64 11.22 12.00
N PRO A 434 -19.75 12.22 11.88
CA PRO A 434 -19.80 13.18 10.78
C PRO A 434 -19.18 12.61 9.48
N TYR A 435 -18.67 11.38 9.52
CA TYR A 435 -18.01 10.72 8.38
C TYR A 435 -18.89 9.65 7.71
N LYS A 436 -20.18 9.63 8.01
CA LYS A 436 -21.15 8.71 7.38
C LYS A 436 -21.24 8.95 5.87
N GLY A 437 -21.52 7.89 5.13
CA GLY A 437 -21.68 7.95 3.68
C GLY A 437 -20.37 7.77 2.92
N ALA A 438 -20.28 8.41 1.75
CA ALA A 438 -19.11 8.36 0.87
C ALA A 438 -17.97 9.31 1.28
N VAL A 439 -18.09 10.01 2.42
CA VAL A 439 -17.17 11.11 2.82
C VAL A 439 -15.71 10.69 2.72
N ILE A 440 -15.36 9.56 3.33
CA ILE A 440 -13.96 9.11 3.37
C ILE A 440 -13.53 8.44 2.06
N GLN A 441 -14.47 7.78 1.38
CA GLN A 441 -14.22 7.21 0.05
C GLN A 441 -13.85 8.29 -0.98
N GLN A 442 -14.48 9.47 -0.91
CA GLN A 442 -14.15 10.60 -1.76
C GLN A 442 -12.86 11.28 -1.29
N SER A 443 -12.73 11.49 0.02
CA SER A 443 -11.59 12.22 0.57
C SER A 443 -10.26 11.52 0.33
N ILE A 444 -10.19 10.19 0.54
CA ILE A 444 -8.94 9.43 0.38
C ILE A 444 -8.43 9.44 -1.06
N VAL A 445 -9.35 9.47 -2.04
CA VAL A 445 -9.02 9.42 -3.48
C VAL A 445 -8.71 10.81 -4.04
N HIS A 446 -9.44 11.84 -3.62
CA HIS A 446 -9.44 13.14 -4.32
C HIS A 446 -8.97 14.34 -3.48
N GLU A 447 -8.98 14.25 -2.14
CA GLU A 447 -8.79 15.43 -1.28
C GLU A 447 -7.58 15.29 -0.34
N SER A 448 -7.13 14.06 -0.10
CA SER A 448 -6.12 13.73 0.91
C SER A 448 -4.68 13.93 0.44
N ASN A 449 -4.45 14.55 -0.72
CA ASN A 449 -3.11 14.78 -1.28
C ASN A 449 -2.27 13.50 -1.34
N ASN A 450 -2.87 12.42 -1.84
CA ASN A 450 -2.23 11.14 -2.06
C ASN A 450 -1.83 11.04 -3.53
N SER A 451 -0.56 10.70 -3.77
CA SER A 451 -0.01 10.69 -5.12
C SER A 451 0.90 9.49 -5.34
N TRP A 452 0.64 8.78 -6.44
CA TRP A 452 1.62 7.93 -7.08
C TRP A 452 2.21 8.69 -8.27
N HIS A 453 3.52 8.61 -8.52
CA HIS A 453 4.14 9.19 -9.72
C HIS A 453 5.53 8.62 -10.00
N ASP A 454 6.02 8.73 -11.23
CA ASP A 454 7.37 8.32 -11.64
C ASP A 454 7.77 6.88 -11.23
N ASN A 455 6.79 5.97 -11.14
CA ASN A 455 7.00 4.57 -10.80
C ASN A 455 7.19 3.73 -12.08
N THR A 456 7.76 2.53 -11.92
CA THR A 456 7.91 1.56 -13.01
C THR A 456 7.18 0.29 -12.67
N TYR A 457 6.23 -0.11 -13.52
CA TYR A 457 5.44 -1.33 -13.39
C TYR A 457 5.84 -2.34 -14.46
N THR A 458 5.93 -3.60 -14.07
CA THR A 458 6.07 -4.76 -14.96
C THR A 458 5.11 -5.85 -14.54
N GLY A 459 4.32 -6.35 -15.49
CA GLY A 459 3.30 -7.37 -15.25
C GLY A 459 1.88 -6.81 -15.07
N PRO A 460 0.89 -7.70 -14.87
CA PRO A 460 -0.53 -7.39 -15.01
C PRO A 460 -1.13 -6.71 -13.78
N TRP A 461 -0.60 -5.56 -13.40
CA TRP A 461 -1.06 -4.77 -12.26
C TRP A 461 -2.49 -4.24 -12.47
N GLN A 462 -3.26 -4.25 -11.39
CA GLN A 462 -4.60 -3.66 -11.33
C GLN A 462 -4.72 -2.74 -10.13
N PHE A 463 -5.76 -1.89 -10.15
CA PHE A 463 -5.92 -0.85 -9.14
C PHE A 463 -7.32 -0.94 -8.54
N ARG A 464 -7.42 -0.71 -7.24
CA ARG A 464 -8.69 -0.55 -6.53
C ARG A 464 -8.82 0.85 -5.97
N VAL A 465 -9.98 1.44 -6.16
CA VAL A 465 -10.24 2.84 -5.80
C VAL A 465 -11.62 2.99 -5.19
N THR A 466 -11.77 3.95 -4.28
CA THR A 466 -13.06 4.32 -3.66
C THR A 466 -13.61 3.27 -2.69
N ASP A 467 -13.71 2.00 -3.10
CA ASP A 467 -14.21 0.88 -2.31
C ASP A 467 -13.51 -0.45 -2.67
N MET A 468 -13.89 -1.54 -1.99
CA MET A 468 -13.31 -2.87 -2.21
C MET A 468 -13.80 -3.55 -3.51
N GLY A 469 -14.88 -3.09 -4.14
CA GLY A 469 -15.47 -3.69 -5.34
C GLY A 469 -14.94 -3.12 -6.65
N THR A 470 -14.55 -1.84 -6.64
CA THR A 470 -14.19 -1.08 -7.83
C THR A 470 -12.75 -1.39 -8.25
N ARG A 471 -12.59 -2.16 -9.34
CA ARG A 471 -11.32 -2.43 -10.00
C ARG A 471 -11.19 -1.61 -11.28
N ILE A 472 -10.02 -1.01 -11.46
CA ILE A 472 -9.68 -0.25 -12.67
C ILE A 472 -8.33 -0.70 -13.24
N VAL A 473 -8.15 -0.43 -14.53
CA VAL A 473 -6.93 -0.71 -15.28
C VAL A 473 -5.95 0.48 -15.21
N PRO A 474 -4.64 0.28 -15.47
CA PRO A 474 -3.64 1.35 -15.44
C PRO A 474 -4.04 2.65 -16.15
N GLY A 475 -4.66 2.58 -17.33
CA GLY A 475 -5.02 3.78 -18.08
C GLY A 475 -6.12 4.65 -17.44
N LEU A 476 -6.98 4.06 -16.62
CA LEU A 476 -7.95 4.83 -15.83
C LEU A 476 -7.29 5.43 -14.59
N TRP A 477 -6.44 4.65 -13.92
CA TRP A 477 -5.66 5.10 -12.77
C TRP A 477 -4.82 6.35 -13.09
N VAL A 478 -4.18 6.36 -14.27
CA VAL A 478 -3.43 7.52 -14.76
C VAL A 478 -4.29 8.65 -15.30
N GLY A 479 -5.52 8.34 -15.73
CA GLY A 479 -6.41 9.33 -16.28
C GLY A 479 -6.87 10.39 -15.26
N PRO A 480 -7.20 11.63 -15.67
CA PRO A 480 -7.71 12.72 -14.83
C PRO A 480 -8.84 12.42 -13.84
N GLN A 481 -9.54 11.29 -13.98
CA GLN A 481 -10.52 10.89 -12.97
C GLN A 481 -9.84 10.61 -11.63
N TYR A 482 -8.69 9.92 -11.64
CA TYR A 482 -7.94 9.57 -10.43
C TYR A 482 -6.61 10.33 -10.35
N GLY A 483 -6.00 10.65 -11.50
CA GLY A 483 -4.82 11.51 -11.60
C GLY A 483 -3.58 10.92 -10.93
N GLN A 484 -3.46 9.60 -10.90
CA GLN A 484 -2.39 8.89 -10.21
C GLN A 484 -1.30 8.43 -11.19
N ASP A 485 -0.14 8.04 -10.69
CA ASP A 485 0.98 7.52 -11.48
C ASP A 485 1.41 8.41 -12.67
N ALA A 486 1.36 9.73 -12.49
CA ALA A 486 1.90 10.66 -13.48
C ALA A 486 3.40 10.39 -13.69
N GLY A 487 3.87 10.35 -14.94
CA GLY A 487 5.28 10.04 -15.26
C GLY A 487 5.67 8.56 -15.11
N SER A 488 4.78 7.70 -14.61
CA SER A 488 5.05 6.27 -14.46
C SER A 488 5.02 5.50 -15.78
N THR A 489 5.72 4.37 -15.83
CA THR A 489 5.73 3.45 -16.97
C THR A 489 5.13 2.10 -16.61
N PHE A 490 4.43 1.49 -17.56
CA PHE A 490 3.78 0.18 -17.46
C PHE A 490 4.26 -0.68 -18.61
N ASP A 491 5.02 -1.73 -18.30
CA ASP A 491 5.71 -2.59 -19.27
C ASP A 491 6.54 -1.77 -20.30
N GLY A 492 7.17 -0.70 -19.81
CA GLY A 492 7.99 0.22 -20.61
C GLY A 492 7.23 1.27 -21.43
N GLY A 493 5.89 1.29 -21.35
CA GLY A 493 5.05 2.28 -22.05
C GLY A 493 4.26 3.19 -21.11
N THR A 494 3.59 4.19 -21.68
CA THR A 494 2.55 4.96 -20.97
C THR A 494 1.22 4.21 -21.09
N PRO A 495 0.48 4.00 -19.99
CA PRO A 495 -0.75 3.23 -20.05
C PRO A 495 -1.81 4.02 -20.82
N ALA A 496 -2.36 3.41 -21.87
CA ALA A 496 -3.52 3.96 -22.57
C ALA A 496 -4.80 3.58 -21.80
N PRO A 497 -5.83 4.45 -21.77
CA PRO A 497 -7.16 4.05 -21.31
C PRO A 497 -7.65 2.82 -22.10
N PRO A 498 -8.56 2.00 -21.54
CA PRO A 498 -9.16 0.92 -22.30
C PRO A 498 -10.09 1.45 -23.39
N ALA A 499 -10.45 0.60 -24.35
CA ALA A 499 -11.58 0.88 -25.24
C ALA A 499 -12.86 1.05 -24.40
N ILE A 500 -13.67 2.05 -24.75
CA ILE A 500 -14.91 2.36 -24.02
C ILE A 500 -16.06 1.48 -24.50
N ALA A 501 -16.11 1.22 -25.80
CA ALA A 501 -17.10 0.35 -26.40
C ALA A 501 -16.53 -0.32 -27.65
N GLU A 502 -16.79 -1.62 -27.80
CA GLU A 502 -16.58 -2.39 -29.01
C GLU A 502 -17.82 -3.27 -29.22
N GLN A 503 -18.60 -2.99 -30.25
CA GLN A 503 -19.83 -3.70 -30.54
C GLN A 503 -19.79 -4.26 -31.95
N ASP A 504 -19.68 -5.58 -32.01
CA ASP A 504 -19.64 -6.38 -33.24
C ASP A 504 -21.03 -6.89 -33.65
N PHE A 505 -22.03 -6.76 -32.79
CA PHE A 505 -23.41 -7.22 -33.02
C PHE A 505 -23.55 -8.70 -33.39
N GLU A 506 -22.57 -9.53 -33.01
CA GLU A 506 -22.49 -10.93 -33.45
C GLU A 506 -23.33 -11.90 -32.63
N SER A 507 -23.44 -11.64 -31.32
CA SER A 507 -24.06 -12.55 -30.38
C SER A 507 -25.48 -12.14 -29.99
N GLY A 508 -26.43 -13.07 -30.16
CA GLY A 508 -27.79 -12.98 -29.63
C GLY A 508 -28.87 -12.57 -30.63
N THR A 509 -30.12 -12.50 -30.14
CA THR A 509 -31.28 -11.97 -30.88
C THR A 509 -31.70 -10.59 -30.35
N THR A 510 -30.86 -9.97 -29.52
CA THR A 510 -31.22 -8.78 -28.75
C THR A 510 -30.76 -7.52 -29.48
N THR A 511 -31.55 -6.45 -29.36
CA THR A 511 -31.17 -5.12 -29.84
C THR A 511 -30.61 -4.26 -28.71
N SER A 512 -30.47 -4.80 -27.50
CA SER A 512 -29.99 -4.07 -26.33
C SER A 512 -28.50 -3.73 -26.49
N PRO A 513 -28.04 -2.53 -26.06
CA PRO A 513 -28.79 -1.48 -25.37
C PRO A 513 -29.51 -0.47 -26.30
N TYR A 514 -29.73 -0.74 -27.57
CA TYR A 514 -30.36 0.22 -28.49
C TYR A 514 -31.88 0.24 -28.36
N ALA A 515 -32.39 1.37 -27.87
CA ALA A 515 -33.81 1.64 -27.74
C ALA A 515 -34.27 2.67 -28.79
N PRO A 516 -35.34 2.38 -29.55
CA PRO A 516 -35.99 3.39 -30.37
C PRO A 516 -36.49 4.53 -29.48
N TRP A 517 -36.03 5.75 -29.76
CA TRP A 517 -36.42 6.93 -28.97
C TRP A 517 -37.62 7.65 -29.58
N TYR A 518 -37.66 7.80 -30.90
CA TYR A 518 -38.77 8.41 -31.62
C TYR A 518 -38.80 7.94 -33.07
N GLY A 519 -39.98 7.65 -33.64
CA GLY A 519 -40.17 7.41 -35.08
C GLY A 519 -39.26 6.35 -35.73
N ALA A 520 -38.77 5.38 -34.95
CA ALA A 520 -37.82 4.37 -35.38
C ALA A 520 -38.16 2.97 -34.84
N ALA A 521 -37.63 1.94 -35.49
CA ALA A 521 -37.58 0.57 -35.01
C ALA A 521 -36.14 0.03 -35.16
N VAL A 522 -35.73 -0.85 -34.25
CA VAL A 522 -34.41 -1.49 -34.26
C VAL A 522 -34.60 -2.99 -34.39
N ALA A 523 -33.78 -3.65 -35.21
CA ALA A 523 -33.79 -5.10 -35.37
C ALA A 523 -32.37 -5.63 -35.53
N HIS A 524 -32.07 -6.74 -34.87
CA HIS A 524 -30.88 -7.53 -35.17
C HIS A 524 -31.07 -8.27 -36.50
N ARG A 525 -30.02 -8.33 -37.32
CA ARG A 525 -30.03 -8.97 -38.64
C ARG A 525 -28.93 -10.00 -38.73
N THR A 526 -29.32 -11.24 -39.04
CA THR A 526 -28.41 -12.34 -39.36
C THR A 526 -28.27 -12.43 -40.87
N GLY A 527 -27.09 -12.08 -41.40
CA GLY A 527 -26.81 -12.02 -42.85
C GLY A 527 -26.46 -10.61 -43.36
N ASP A 528 -25.50 -10.57 -44.30
CA ASP A 528 -24.95 -9.36 -44.92
C ASP A 528 -24.35 -8.32 -43.94
N ALA A 529 -23.83 -8.79 -42.81
CA ALA A 529 -23.03 -7.99 -41.87
C ALA A 529 -21.69 -7.55 -42.49
N HIS A 530 -21.04 -6.55 -41.90
CA HIS A 530 -19.70 -6.13 -42.32
C HIS A 530 -18.65 -7.08 -41.72
N GLY A 531 -18.70 -7.26 -40.39
CA GLY A 531 -18.00 -8.28 -39.64
C GLY A 531 -18.87 -9.53 -39.44
N GLY A 532 -18.24 -10.67 -39.16
CA GLY A 532 -18.90 -11.93 -38.76
C GLY A 532 -20.26 -12.27 -39.40
N THR A 533 -21.33 -12.25 -38.61
CA THR A 533 -22.64 -12.87 -38.85
C THR A 533 -23.83 -11.97 -38.52
N GLY A 534 -23.65 -10.91 -37.75
CA GLY A 534 -24.73 -10.08 -37.21
C GLY A 534 -24.55 -8.57 -37.47
N SER A 535 -25.64 -7.83 -37.63
CA SER A 535 -25.62 -6.36 -37.69
C SER A 535 -26.88 -5.77 -37.08
N LEU A 536 -26.87 -4.46 -36.79
CA LEU A 536 -28.02 -3.76 -36.24
C LEU A 536 -28.70 -2.90 -37.31
N GLN A 537 -29.97 -3.19 -37.63
CA GLN A 537 -30.77 -2.39 -38.56
C GLN A 537 -31.64 -1.37 -37.81
N MET A 538 -31.63 -0.13 -38.28
CA MET A 538 -32.50 0.96 -37.82
C MET A 538 -33.44 1.38 -38.94
N THR A 539 -34.75 1.40 -38.68
CA THR A 539 -35.80 1.60 -39.67
C THR A 539 -36.73 2.74 -39.28
N SER A 540 -37.04 3.65 -40.20
CA SER A 540 -38.05 4.69 -40.00
C SER A 540 -39.45 4.08 -39.90
N THR A 541 -40.22 4.41 -38.87
CA THR A 541 -41.60 3.90 -38.71
C THR A 541 -42.67 4.90 -39.14
N GLN A 542 -42.28 6.14 -39.43
CA GLN A 542 -43.18 7.22 -39.87
C GLN A 542 -42.45 8.24 -40.75
N GLY A 543 -43.20 9.16 -41.35
CA GLY A 543 -42.63 10.34 -42.01
C GLY A 543 -42.33 11.42 -40.97
N SER A 544 -41.14 12.01 -41.04
CA SER A 544 -40.53 12.98 -40.13
C SER A 544 -40.06 12.44 -38.78
N GLY A 545 -38.83 12.83 -38.41
CA GLY A 545 -38.19 12.59 -37.11
C GLY A 545 -38.03 11.12 -36.74
N SER A 546 -36.78 10.65 -36.72
CA SER A 546 -36.43 9.33 -36.22
C SER A 546 -35.18 9.41 -35.36
N ALA A 547 -35.16 8.68 -34.26
CA ALA A 547 -34.03 8.61 -33.34
C ALA A 547 -33.93 7.26 -32.65
N VAL A 548 -32.70 6.77 -32.51
CA VAL A 548 -32.32 5.62 -31.68
C VAL A 548 -31.29 6.10 -30.68
N ALA A 549 -31.45 5.70 -29.42
CA ALA A 549 -30.54 6.01 -28.33
C ALA A 549 -30.15 4.72 -27.61
N LEU A 550 -29.14 4.80 -26.76
CA LEU A 550 -28.80 3.73 -25.84
C LEU A 550 -29.65 3.82 -24.57
N ASP A 551 -30.15 2.68 -24.09
CA ASP A 551 -30.75 2.48 -22.78
C ASP A 551 -29.68 2.05 -21.78
N ASN A 552 -28.71 2.95 -21.55
CA ASN A 552 -27.55 2.69 -20.70
C ASN A 552 -27.19 3.89 -19.82
N PHE A 553 -28.17 4.73 -19.47
CA PHE A 553 -27.93 5.94 -18.68
C PHE A 553 -27.13 5.63 -17.40
N PRO A 554 -26.07 6.40 -17.07
CA PRO A 554 -25.63 7.67 -17.68
C PRO A 554 -24.72 7.54 -18.92
N GLY A 555 -24.45 6.33 -19.41
CA GLY A 555 -23.55 6.04 -20.52
C GLY A 555 -22.46 5.05 -20.11
N TYR A 556 -21.60 4.69 -21.06
CA TYR A 556 -20.43 3.84 -20.80
C TYR A 556 -19.40 4.60 -19.95
N SER A 557 -18.84 3.91 -18.96
CA SER A 557 -17.77 4.40 -18.08
C SER A 557 -16.38 4.26 -18.70
N GLY A 558 -15.39 4.89 -18.06
CA GLY A 558 -13.98 4.78 -18.45
C GLY A 558 -13.49 5.90 -19.37
N VAL A 559 -14.31 6.93 -19.64
CA VAL A 559 -13.85 8.10 -20.37
C VAL A 559 -12.86 8.88 -19.51
N VAL A 560 -11.75 9.26 -20.14
CA VAL A 560 -10.69 10.06 -19.54
C VAL A 560 -10.70 11.42 -20.22
N ALA A 561 -11.11 12.46 -19.48
CA ALA A 561 -11.10 13.85 -19.96
C ALA A 561 -9.74 14.23 -20.58
N GLY A 562 -9.73 15.02 -21.65
CA GLY A 562 -8.50 15.40 -22.37
C GLY A 562 -7.89 14.29 -23.24
N THR A 563 -8.35 13.04 -23.14
CA THR A 563 -7.92 11.96 -24.05
C THR A 563 -8.66 12.09 -25.38
N SER A 564 -7.93 11.93 -26.48
CA SER A 564 -8.52 11.80 -27.81
C SER A 564 -9.01 10.39 -28.05
N TYR A 565 -10.28 10.23 -28.39
CA TYR A 565 -10.89 8.96 -28.74
C TYR A 565 -11.16 8.91 -30.23
N GLN A 566 -10.71 7.84 -30.89
CA GLN A 566 -11.21 7.45 -32.19
C GLN A 566 -12.58 6.79 -32.00
N VAL A 567 -13.57 7.35 -32.65
CA VAL A 567 -14.91 6.75 -32.77
C VAL A 567 -15.08 6.28 -34.20
N SER A 568 -15.52 5.05 -34.39
CA SER A 568 -15.74 4.44 -35.71
C SER A 568 -16.99 3.59 -35.72
N LEU A 569 -17.59 3.47 -36.90
CA LEU A 569 -18.75 2.63 -37.14
C LEU A 569 -18.83 2.28 -38.63
N TRP A 570 -19.08 1.02 -38.94
CA TRP A 570 -19.45 0.61 -40.28
C TRP A 570 -20.94 0.78 -40.50
N TYR A 571 -21.33 1.29 -41.66
CA TYR A 571 -22.74 1.49 -41.99
C TYR A 571 -23.03 1.30 -43.48
N ARG A 572 -24.29 0.99 -43.80
CA ARG A 572 -24.82 0.97 -45.16
C ARG A 572 -26.34 1.15 -45.20
N GLU A 573 -26.84 1.50 -46.38
CA GLU A 573 -28.25 1.40 -46.76
C GLU A 573 -28.71 -0.07 -46.71
N ALA A 574 -29.87 -0.31 -46.12
CA ALA A 574 -30.44 -1.65 -45.97
C ALA A 574 -31.77 -1.80 -46.70
N VAL A 575 -32.69 -0.85 -46.52
CA VAL A 575 -34.01 -0.88 -47.16
C VAL A 575 -34.37 0.50 -47.68
N ALA A 576 -34.76 0.57 -48.96
CA ALA A 576 -35.07 1.82 -49.66
C ALA A 576 -33.92 2.84 -49.56
N THR A 577 -34.16 4.09 -49.98
CA THR A 577 -33.12 5.13 -49.94
C THR A 577 -32.82 5.53 -48.50
N MET A 578 -31.61 5.25 -48.03
CA MET A 578 -31.10 5.66 -46.73
C MET A 578 -31.16 7.19 -46.59
N PRO A 579 -31.78 7.72 -45.52
CA PRO A 579 -31.79 9.15 -45.22
C PRO A 579 -30.41 9.62 -44.77
N ALA A 580 -30.17 10.93 -44.77
CA ALA A 580 -29.00 11.48 -44.08
C ALA A 580 -29.16 11.23 -42.57
N VAL A 581 -28.21 10.52 -41.98
CA VAL A 581 -28.21 10.18 -40.54
C VAL A 581 -27.11 10.97 -39.85
N THR A 582 -27.42 11.53 -38.69
CA THR A 582 -26.44 12.12 -37.78
C THR A 582 -26.20 11.16 -36.62
N TRP A 583 -24.96 10.71 -36.48
CA TRP A 583 -24.48 9.99 -35.30
C TRP A 583 -23.91 10.99 -34.31
N ASN A 584 -24.57 11.17 -33.17
CA ASN A 584 -24.14 12.06 -32.10
C ASN A 584 -23.40 11.26 -31.02
N VAL A 585 -22.17 11.62 -30.73
CA VAL A 585 -21.40 11.11 -29.58
C VAL A 585 -21.49 12.14 -28.47
N ARG A 586 -22.06 11.78 -27.32
CA ARG A 586 -22.30 12.71 -26.20
C ARG A 586 -21.41 12.37 -25.03
N TRP A 587 -20.58 13.33 -24.64
CA TRP A 587 -19.70 13.27 -23.48
C TRP A 587 -20.46 13.74 -22.25
N ARG A 588 -20.37 12.97 -21.17
CA ARG A 588 -21.11 13.22 -19.93
C ARG A 588 -20.20 13.14 -18.71
N ASP A 589 -20.61 13.83 -17.65
CA ASP A 589 -20.06 13.61 -16.32
C ASP A 589 -20.68 12.36 -15.65
N GLU A 590 -20.23 12.06 -14.44
CA GLU A 590 -20.68 10.92 -13.65
C GLU A 590 -22.18 10.97 -13.32
N SER A 591 -22.76 12.18 -13.21
CA SER A 591 -24.19 12.38 -12.95
C SER A 591 -25.06 12.12 -14.19
N GLY A 592 -24.44 11.99 -15.36
CA GLY A 592 -25.10 11.85 -16.65
C GLY A 592 -25.44 13.19 -17.31
N THR A 593 -24.92 14.32 -16.83
CA THR A 593 -25.11 15.61 -17.50
C THR A 593 -24.28 15.65 -18.79
N VAL A 594 -24.89 16.05 -19.92
CA VAL A 594 -24.16 16.20 -21.19
C VAL A 594 -23.29 17.45 -21.13
N LEU A 595 -21.97 17.25 -21.26
CA LEU A 595 -20.97 18.31 -21.29
C LEU A 595 -20.72 18.81 -22.71
N ARG A 596 -20.67 17.89 -23.69
CA ARG A 596 -20.49 18.21 -25.12
C ARG A 596 -21.11 17.11 -25.98
N THR A 597 -21.58 17.48 -27.17
CA THR A 597 -21.98 16.53 -28.22
C THR A 597 -21.16 16.79 -29.47
N ASP A 598 -20.48 15.76 -29.96
CA ASP A 598 -19.82 15.75 -31.26
C ASP A 598 -20.68 14.96 -32.25
N ALA A 599 -20.68 15.33 -33.53
CA ALA A 599 -21.57 14.72 -34.53
C ALA A 599 -20.80 14.27 -35.77
N ILE A 600 -21.14 13.08 -36.26
CA ILE A 600 -20.65 12.51 -37.53
C ILE A 600 -21.83 12.36 -38.47
N SER A 601 -21.74 12.96 -39.66
CA SER A 601 -22.75 12.81 -40.71
C SER A 601 -22.50 11.53 -41.51
N LEU A 602 -23.50 10.65 -41.53
CA LEU A 602 -23.51 9.44 -42.33
C LEU A 602 -24.25 9.75 -43.64
N ALA A 603 -23.49 9.97 -44.70
CA ALA A 603 -24.03 10.16 -46.04
C ALA A 603 -24.54 8.83 -46.60
N ARG A 604 -25.51 8.87 -47.53
CA ARG A 604 -26.01 7.64 -48.16
C ARG A 604 -24.88 6.80 -48.78
N LYS A 605 -24.82 5.52 -48.42
CA LYS A 605 -23.88 4.52 -48.97
C LYS A 605 -24.60 3.20 -49.18
N THR A 606 -24.44 2.60 -50.36
CA THR A 606 -25.05 1.28 -50.67
C THR A 606 -24.13 0.11 -50.33
N ALA A 607 -22.82 0.34 -50.24
CA ALA A 607 -21.84 -0.61 -49.73
C ALA A 607 -21.45 -0.24 -48.29
N TRP A 608 -21.05 -1.23 -47.51
CA TRP A 608 -20.45 -1.02 -46.19
C TRP A 608 -19.31 -0.01 -46.29
N THR A 609 -19.43 1.06 -45.50
CA THR A 609 -18.46 2.15 -45.44
C THR A 609 -18.23 2.49 -43.98
N GLU A 610 -16.97 2.73 -43.62
CA GLU A 610 -16.62 3.23 -42.29
C GLU A 610 -16.90 4.74 -42.20
N ALA A 611 -17.61 5.14 -41.16
CA ALA A 611 -17.62 6.51 -40.66
C ALA A 611 -16.74 6.56 -39.41
N ALA A 612 -15.83 7.53 -39.36
CA ALA A 612 -14.96 7.71 -38.21
C ALA A 612 -14.76 9.19 -37.89
N GLY A 613 -14.43 9.45 -36.62
CA GLY A 613 -14.02 10.76 -36.12
C GLY A 613 -13.03 10.60 -34.98
N THR A 614 -12.29 11.66 -34.68
CA THR A 614 -11.42 11.72 -33.50
C THR A 614 -11.84 12.92 -32.66
N PHE A 615 -12.19 12.67 -31.41
CA PHE A 615 -12.73 13.67 -30.51
C PHE A 615 -12.00 13.63 -29.17
N THR A 616 -11.52 14.78 -28.71
CA THR A 616 -10.90 14.91 -27.39
C THR A 616 -11.97 15.09 -26.33
N ALA A 617 -12.10 14.16 -25.39
CA ALA A 617 -13.11 14.22 -24.34
C ALA A 617 -13.01 15.56 -23.57
N PRO A 618 -14.12 16.29 -23.35
CA PRO A 618 -14.08 17.58 -22.66
C PRO A 618 -13.75 17.41 -21.17
N THR A 619 -13.30 18.50 -20.53
CA THR A 619 -13.05 18.54 -19.07
C THR A 619 -14.26 18.06 -18.29
N GLY A 620 -14.04 17.16 -17.32
CA GLY A 620 -15.10 16.59 -16.48
C GLY A 620 -15.83 15.38 -17.08
N ALA A 621 -15.54 15.00 -18.33
CA ALA A 621 -16.15 13.81 -18.93
C ALA A 621 -15.60 12.52 -18.30
N THR A 622 -16.49 11.70 -17.74
CA THR A 622 -16.22 10.34 -17.24
C THR A 622 -17.11 9.28 -17.91
N ARG A 623 -18.06 9.73 -18.73
CA ARG A 623 -19.06 8.92 -19.42
C ARG A 623 -19.19 9.31 -20.89
N VAL A 624 -19.56 8.35 -21.74
CA VAL A 624 -19.95 8.60 -23.14
C VAL A 624 -21.15 7.73 -23.51
N ASP A 625 -22.08 8.31 -24.27
CA ASP A 625 -23.11 7.56 -24.99
C ASP A 625 -23.25 8.10 -26.42
N TRP A 626 -24.17 7.55 -27.20
CA TRP A 626 -24.47 8.08 -28.52
C TRP A 626 -25.93 7.92 -28.93
N THR A 627 -26.32 8.70 -29.93
CA THR A 627 -27.62 8.60 -30.60
C THR A 627 -27.48 8.65 -32.10
N PHE A 628 -28.42 8.03 -32.80
CA PHE A 628 -28.59 8.18 -34.24
C PHE A 628 -29.88 8.94 -34.47
N VAL A 629 -29.82 10.03 -35.22
CA VAL A 629 -30.98 10.88 -35.52
C VAL A 629 -31.05 11.11 -37.03
N TRP A 630 -32.25 10.97 -37.61
CA TRP A 630 -32.46 11.19 -39.03
C TRP A 630 -33.88 11.64 -39.33
N ASN A 631 -34.12 12.10 -40.56
CA ASN A 631 -35.44 12.42 -41.08
C ASN A 631 -35.71 11.60 -42.34
N ALA A 632 -36.87 10.95 -42.39
CA ALA A 632 -37.35 10.27 -43.59
C ALA A 632 -38.67 10.90 -44.06
N SER A 633 -38.91 10.90 -45.37
CA SER A 633 -40.16 11.41 -45.95
C SER A 633 -41.36 10.48 -45.73
N ALA A 634 -41.11 9.21 -45.38
CA ALA A 634 -42.11 8.19 -45.09
C ALA A 634 -41.50 7.08 -44.22
N ALA A 635 -42.36 6.21 -43.69
CA ALA A 635 -41.93 4.95 -43.07
C ALA A 635 -41.25 4.03 -44.10
N GLY A 636 -40.31 3.18 -43.64
CA GLY A 636 -39.69 2.14 -44.45
C GLY A 636 -38.19 2.25 -44.66
N PRO A 637 -37.60 3.44 -44.96
CA PRO A 637 -36.16 3.57 -45.12
C PRO A 637 -35.40 3.01 -43.92
N ALA A 638 -34.38 2.20 -44.18
CA ALA A 638 -33.56 1.59 -43.15
C ALA A 638 -32.07 1.60 -43.54
N PHE A 639 -31.23 1.66 -42.52
CA PHE A 639 -29.79 1.49 -42.63
C PHE A 639 -29.33 0.47 -41.60
N GLN A 640 -28.20 -0.17 -41.88
CA GLN A 640 -27.53 -1.08 -40.97
C GLN A 640 -26.25 -0.42 -40.45
N ILE A 641 -25.92 -0.76 -39.21
CA ILE A 641 -24.66 -0.41 -38.56
C ILE A 641 -23.99 -1.68 -38.04
N ASP A 642 -22.66 -1.65 -37.98
CA ASP A 642 -21.83 -2.76 -37.53
C ASP A 642 -20.47 -2.26 -37.01
N ASP A 643 -19.74 -3.09 -36.26
CA ASP A 643 -18.37 -2.84 -35.79
C ASP A 643 -18.18 -1.43 -35.18
N LEU A 644 -19.07 -1.05 -34.23
CA LEU A 644 -18.96 0.23 -33.54
C LEU A 644 -17.83 0.18 -32.52
N ALA A 645 -16.90 1.12 -32.60
CA ALA A 645 -15.83 1.24 -31.64
C ALA A 645 -15.63 2.67 -31.14
N ILE A 646 -15.40 2.81 -29.84
CA ILE A 646 -14.90 4.03 -29.19
C ILE A 646 -13.65 3.64 -28.42
N ARG A 647 -12.48 4.03 -28.94
CA ARG A 647 -11.16 3.64 -28.42
C ARG A 647 -10.29 4.88 -28.27
N PRO A 648 -9.33 4.91 -27.33
CA PRO A 648 -8.31 5.95 -27.37
C PRO A 648 -7.62 5.96 -28.74
N ALA A 649 -7.44 7.14 -29.29
CA ALA A 649 -6.70 7.30 -30.53
C ALA A 649 -5.25 6.85 -30.29
N LYS A 650 -4.70 6.09 -31.24
CA LYS A 650 -3.27 5.77 -31.22
C LYS A 650 -2.48 7.09 -31.33
N ALA A 651 -1.52 7.26 -30.42
CA ALA A 651 -0.62 8.41 -30.41
C ALA A 651 0.22 8.50 -31.69
#